data_AF-A0A5C8DAL9-F1
#
_entry.id   AF-A0A5C8DAL9-F1
#
_cell.length_a   1.000
_cell.length_b   1.000
_cell.length_c   1.000
_cell.angle_alpha   90.00
_cell.angle_beta   90.00
_cell.angle_gamma   90.00
#
_symmetry.space_group_name_H-M   'P 1'
#
loop_
_entity.id
_entity.type
_entity.pdbx_description
1 polymer ?
#
loop_
_entity_poly.entity_id
_entity_poly.type
_entity_poly.pdbx_seq_one_letter_code
_entity_poly.pdbx_strand_id
1 'polypeptide(L)'
;MIIKKICLAILLFAPAYLYCQVTPRSTTMLEWDLEKTGKAVSVENATCNIENVFTIVCWVKVSPNRSADHFILTKGVKENDPGYLQLRISKSGELQFSAFSLSGNMKSGIRINDNNWHQLAVSYVPGRMKFYKDGILITTNEVNGIIQDKPSLLTIGADAGKSASSWGETGRLKIFNTVQSSVKIWDLYTNKLANWDLNEGMGITTLQNYGNPVYGMLQGPINTYDNFGVGNTGWLKKVDWVEDPRFGFVAGFNMPGANIKIDTTNIDLKNRFTIACWIKSKGKNTKRSVILSKGDAKGSSSFSIELNAGKLQFCAPALGGNIPGNVLLNDSGWHHIVIACADSQVKFYKDGKLLSSSIVKGSIAASPESMTFGSAGDGSNSFSGNLSRIRIYGSSLSSVQVTDLYNETESAGWDLDEGKGNTVYDNNGNQHNALATAIRWITGHGSSFSKVVNITDAASAIKVNNAKVSLGNRFTIAAWVQVSPSRSGRRVLLSKGRANETGSFSLSLQKGTGNLLFSAAGFPGDINGGFQIDDNIWHHVMITFGDGQMKFYKDRQLVKTVAVKGTVADKTARLNIGSAADGLDVLNGNLSHVSIYNAVKIPEEVTAVVPPAGPVLVLKRGIVFDRIQNQGLPVKEEWQISANDIAVAKSIGFDHIKILFTADEFIRDSGLNTANMHFVEETVNKALASGLPCVVDLHPEGKFKTHYLGTDTGFVKMLGFYSAFAKYLAQRWTPSQIAFMLMTEPFANKDGEWNRMYHEMVAAVREEMPAHTLIVSGDRAGNIYAMTGLTPIADRNIYYSFTTYEPYRFGFNTLFGGWRGGGNYWKDISYIPWPASPQAVESRMDKMLSTVKDEDKQMAREDLLEYGKGYFNRQWLTRRAKNVNEWNDMYGGDLQVIVAEFGAIDHMQVNKPGASKGVYPGERVQFVHDLRQSFESVGMGWEYWSFNEYFTLLDPAVRKAYAPASLNIVDRKLVDALGLDTLRLNSSIYTNDNLLAWCIVPFDSKKRTPEERAKMLRSLGITKLAYDWRTEHIPHFDEELEVLKKYNIELTGFWIPVSRDPAHDPTLQLIFDLLKRHKVKTQLWCLVGEDPKLDSMTQQQKIAYTAEPVAYIANEAKKIGCTVGLYNHGGWFGEPENQLAIIDYLKMPNVGMVYNFHHAETQIERFPTFFPKILPHLLALNIAGLKRNPGRVVPVGQGDSEAEMMRIVQESAYKGPVGIINEVTDPDAEVGLQINRDGLKKILKVLGDTAALKTYIN
;
A
#
# COMPACT_ATOMS: atom_id res chain seq x y z
N MET A 1 -33.10 18.82 -40.94
CA MET A 1 -33.32 20.03 -40.11
C MET A 1 -34.07 19.75 -38.80
N ILE A 2 -35.00 18.79 -38.76
CA ILE A 2 -35.67 18.33 -37.51
C ILE A 2 -34.73 17.50 -36.61
N ILE A 3 -33.78 16.76 -37.19
CA ILE A 3 -32.75 16.01 -36.43
C ILE A 3 -31.78 16.96 -35.69
N LYS A 4 -31.49 18.17 -36.21
CA LYS A 4 -30.69 19.19 -35.49
C LYS A 4 -31.44 19.84 -34.32
N LYS A 5 -32.79 19.86 -34.32
CA LYS A 5 -33.60 20.34 -33.19
C LYS A 5 -33.82 19.29 -32.11
N ILE A 6 -33.85 18.00 -32.45
CA ILE A 6 -33.96 16.91 -31.47
C ILE A 6 -32.63 16.71 -30.72
N CYS A 7 -31.48 16.83 -31.39
CA CYS A 7 -30.18 16.79 -30.71
C CYS A 7 -29.97 17.98 -29.74
N LEU A 8 -30.58 19.14 -30.01
CA LEU A 8 -30.47 20.32 -29.14
C LEU A 8 -31.42 20.26 -27.90
N ALA A 9 -32.51 19.48 -27.98
CA ALA A 9 -33.42 19.27 -26.85
C ALA A 9 -32.94 18.18 -25.88
N ILE A 10 -32.21 17.17 -26.37
CA ILE A 10 -31.65 16.08 -25.54
C ILE A 10 -30.42 16.55 -24.75
N LEU A 11 -29.70 17.58 -25.23
CA LEU A 11 -28.58 18.20 -24.50
C LEU A 11 -28.99 19.10 -23.32
N LEU A 12 -30.29 19.40 -23.14
CA LEU A 12 -30.80 20.23 -22.05
C LEU A 12 -31.28 19.42 -20.82
N PHE A 13 -31.29 18.08 -20.88
CA PHE A 13 -31.79 17.20 -19.79
C PHE A 13 -30.86 16.05 -19.40
N ALA A 14 -29.60 16.03 -19.85
CA ALA A 14 -28.59 15.13 -19.29
C ALA A 14 -27.96 15.77 -18.03
N PRO A 15 -27.88 15.08 -16.87
CA PRO A 15 -27.05 15.57 -15.78
C PRO A 15 -25.61 15.67 -16.28
N ALA A 16 -25.01 16.85 -16.13
CA ALA A 16 -23.61 17.07 -16.44
C ALA A 16 -22.78 16.13 -15.54
N TYR A 17 -22.22 15.06 -16.11
CA TYR A 17 -21.17 14.29 -15.45
C TYR A 17 -19.93 15.19 -15.38
N LEU A 18 -19.72 15.83 -14.24
CA LEU A 18 -18.49 16.56 -13.92
C LEU A 18 -17.36 15.55 -13.70
N TYR A 19 -16.22 15.76 -14.36
CA TYR A 19 -15.00 15.01 -14.08
C TYR A 19 -14.43 15.43 -12.72
N CYS A 20 -14.59 14.58 -11.71
CA CYS A 20 -13.85 14.65 -10.45
C CYS A 20 -12.67 13.66 -10.55
N GLN A 21 -11.43 14.14 -10.68
CA GLN A 21 -10.26 13.28 -10.57
C GLN A 21 -9.92 13.07 -9.10
N VAL A 22 -10.05 11.82 -8.63
CA VAL A 22 -9.50 11.37 -7.36
C VAL A 22 -8.18 10.66 -7.69
N THR A 23 -7.07 11.25 -7.29
CA THR A 23 -5.72 10.72 -7.55
C THR A 23 -5.21 9.93 -6.34
N PRO A 24 -5.07 8.59 -6.40
CA PRO A 24 -4.69 7.77 -5.24
C PRO A 24 -3.22 7.85 -4.82
N ARG A 25 -2.42 8.77 -5.39
CA ARG A 25 -0.96 8.86 -5.17
C ARG A 25 -0.42 10.30 -5.08
N SER A 26 -1.21 11.27 -4.65
CA SER A 26 -0.73 12.64 -4.44
C SER A 26 -1.18 13.20 -3.09
N THR A 27 -0.49 14.21 -2.57
CA THR A 27 -0.87 14.97 -1.35
C THR A 27 -2.24 15.66 -1.44
N THR A 28 -2.89 15.61 -2.61
CA THR A 28 -4.21 16.19 -2.91
C THR A 28 -5.26 15.06 -2.97
N MET A 29 -6.24 15.10 -2.07
CA MET A 29 -7.35 14.14 -1.98
C MET A 29 -8.44 14.38 -3.03
N LEU A 30 -8.73 15.64 -3.34
CA LEU A 30 -9.77 16.03 -4.28
C LEU A 30 -9.36 17.31 -4.99
N GLU A 31 -9.51 17.32 -6.32
CA GLU A 31 -9.39 18.52 -7.16
C GLU A 31 -10.67 18.69 -7.98
N TRP A 32 -11.23 19.89 -7.93
CA TRP A 32 -12.48 20.23 -8.58
C TRP A 32 -12.42 21.63 -9.18
N ASP A 33 -12.61 21.73 -10.50
CA ASP A 33 -12.56 22.98 -11.26
C ASP A 33 -13.90 23.20 -11.99
N LEU A 34 -14.59 24.30 -11.66
CA LEU A 34 -15.96 24.57 -12.11
C LEU A 34 -16.01 25.91 -12.83
N GLU A 35 -15.43 25.99 -14.03
CA GLU A 35 -15.47 27.24 -14.81
C GLU A 35 -16.85 27.53 -15.45
N LYS A 36 -17.91 26.69 -15.33
CA LYS A 36 -19.11 26.86 -16.20
C LYS A 36 -20.56 26.67 -15.71
N THR A 37 -20.96 26.33 -14.47
CA THR A 37 -22.40 25.99 -14.26
C THR A 37 -23.16 26.48 -13.02
N GLY A 38 -22.57 27.14 -12.03
CA GLY A 38 -23.32 27.80 -10.94
C GLY A 38 -24.32 26.91 -10.16
N LYS A 39 -24.17 25.58 -10.20
CA LYS A 39 -25.05 24.60 -9.53
C LYS A 39 -24.25 23.81 -8.51
N ALA A 40 -24.86 23.53 -7.36
CA ALA A 40 -24.28 22.64 -6.35
C ALA A 40 -24.06 21.24 -6.93
N VAL A 41 -22.98 20.60 -6.48
CA VAL A 41 -22.60 19.25 -6.91
C VAL A 41 -22.50 18.38 -5.66
N SER A 42 -23.28 17.30 -5.65
CA SER A 42 -23.11 16.21 -4.69
C SER A 42 -22.08 15.25 -5.26
N VAL A 43 -21.02 14.99 -4.48
CA VAL A 43 -20.01 13.99 -4.79
C VAL A 43 -20.32 12.76 -3.93
N GLU A 44 -20.96 11.75 -4.53
CA GLU A 44 -21.14 10.45 -3.88
C GLU A 44 -19.81 9.70 -3.89
N ASN A 45 -19.01 9.88 -2.83
CA ASN A 45 -17.77 9.13 -2.68
C ASN A 45 -17.45 8.84 -1.21
N ALA A 46 -17.36 7.56 -0.86
CA ALA A 46 -17.01 7.06 0.46
C ALA A 46 -15.51 7.18 0.82
N THR A 47 -14.67 7.77 -0.06
CA THR A 47 -13.19 7.79 0.10
C THR A 47 -12.59 9.18 0.33
N CYS A 48 -13.35 10.27 0.23
CA CYS A 48 -12.83 11.62 0.54
C CYS A 48 -12.91 11.87 2.07
N ASN A 49 -11.93 11.34 2.78
CA ASN A 49 -11.85 11.33 4.24
C ASN A 49 -11.09 12.57 4.73
N ILE A 50 -11.80 13.55 5.27
CA ILE A 50 -11.21 14.76 5.83
C ILE A 50 -10.95 14.49 7.32
N GLU A 51 -9.73 14.01 7.61
CA GLU A 51 -9.30 13.58 8.94
C GLU A 51 -8.73 14.75 9.78
N ASN A 52 -7.91 14.41 10.79
CA ASN A 52 -7.35 15.31 11.77
C ASN A 52 -6.32 16.32 11.24
N VAL A 53 -5.86 16.15 10.00
CA VAL A 53 -4.90 17.04 9.35
C VAL A 53 -5.33 17.29 7.92
N PHE A 54 -5.54 18.56 7.55
CA PHE A 54 -5.88 18.91 6.18
C PHE A 54 -5.58 20.36 5.82
N THR A 55 -5.60 20.63 4.52
CA THR A 55 -5.77 21.99 3.96
C THR A 55 -6.89 21.97 2.92
N ILE A 56 -7.87 22.85 3.04
CA ILE A 56 -8.87 23.12 2.00
C ILE A 56 -8.50 24.45 1.35
N VAL A 57 -8.41 24.49 0.02
CA VAL A 57 -8.17 25.70 -0.77
C VAL A 57 -9.27 25.84 -1.80
N CYS A 58 -9.86 27.02 -1.95
CA CYS A 58 -10.93 27.27 -2.93
C CYS A 58 -10.92 28.71 -3.41
N TRP A 59 -11.52 28.95 -4.57
CA TRP A 59 -11.88 30.28 -5.02
C TRP A 59 -13.37 30.52 -4.77
N VAL A 60 -13.72 31.70 -4.27
CA VAL A 60 -15.10 32.09 -4.03
C VAL A 60 -15.37 33.52 -4.45
N LYS A 61 -16.62 33.81 -4.84
CA LYS A 61 -17.12 35.16 -5.08
C LYS A 61 -18.49 35.29 -4.45
N VAL A 62 -18.67 36.18 -3.47
CA VAL A 62 -19.91 36.27 -2.71
C VAL A 62 -20.46 37.69 -2.70
N SER A 63 -21.76 37.83 -2.95
CA SER A 63 -22.44 39.13 -3.00
C SER A 63 -22.65 39.76 -1.60
N PRO A 64 -22.64 41.10 -1.49
CA PRO A 64 -22.84 41.81 -0.22
C PRO A 64 -24.27 41.71 0.33
N ASN A 65 -25.29 41.63 -0.54
CA ASN A 65 -26.71 41.55 -0.16
C ASN A 65 -27.18 40.11 -0.10
N ARG A 66 -27.40 39.58 1.12
CA ARG A 66 -27.68 38.15 1.33
C ARG A 66 -28.56 37.93 2.56
N SER A 67 -29.55 37.05 2.41
CA SER A 67 -30.42 36.61 3.50
C SER A 67 -29.96 35.29 4.16
N ALA A 68 -28.94 34.61 3.61
CA ALA A 68 -28.49 33.29 4.03
C ALA A 68 -26.96 33.08 3.94
N ASP A 69 -26.50 31.92 4.39
CA ASP A 69 -25.10 31.45 4.31
C ASP A 69 -24.73 30.98 2.88
N HIS A 70 -23.45 31.11 2.50
CA HIS A 70 -22.89 30.53 1.28
C HIS A 70 -22.02 29.35 1.69
N PHE A 71 -22.45 28.14 1.36
CA PHE A 71 -21.74 26.91 1.70
C PHE A 71 -20.69 26.62 0.62
N ILE A 72 -19.43 26.52 1.03
CA ILE A 72 -18.33 26.16 0.13
C ILE A 72 -18.30 24.64 0.03
N LEU A 73 -18.31 23.96 1.18
CA LEU A 73 -18.29 22.51 1.30
C LEU A 73 -18.97 22.07 2.59
N THR A 74 -19.76 20.99 2.50
CA THR A 74 -20.34 20.29 3.64
C THR A 74 -20.12 18.78 3.48
N LYS A 75 -19.67 18.11 4.53
CA LYS A 75 -19.57 16.65 4.63
C LYS A 75 -20.50 16.19 5.74
N GLY A 76 -21.39 15.22 5.47
CA GLY A 76 -22.45 14.80 6.40
C GLY A 76 -23.81 15.42 6.07
N VAL A 77 -24.91 14.82 6.57
CA VAL A 77 -26.29 15.21 6.23
C VAL A 77 -26.94 16.06 7.30
N LYS A 78 -26.58 15.86 8.57
CA LYS A 78 -27.11 16.61 9.70
C LYS A 78 -25.99 17.09 10.61
N GLU A 79 -26.15 18.27 11.22
CA GLU A 79 -25.13 18.86 12.11
C GLU A 79 -24.78 17.99 13.32
N ASN A 80 -25.66 17.06 13.71
CA ASN A 80 -25.45 16.09 14.79
C ASN A 80 -24.82 14.76 14.33
N ASP A 81 -24.50 14.60 13.04
CA ASP A 81 -23.82 13.41 12.55
C ASP A 81 -22.34 13.46 13.00
N PRO A 82 -21.77 12.36 13.54
CA PRO A 82 -20.39 12.35 14.02
C PRO A 82 -19.32 12.70 12.98
N GLY A 83 -19.63 12.55 11.68
CA GLY A 83 -18.76 12.93 10.56
C GLY A 83 -19.14 14.25 9.90
N TYR A 84 -19.95 15.08 10.57
CA TYR A 84 -20.40 16.37 10.02
C TYR A 84 -19.31 17.43 10.11
N LEU A 85 -19.01 18.08 8.98
CA LEU A 85 -18.23 19.31 8.94
C LEU A 85 -18.67 20.22 7.80
N GLN A 86 -18.43 21.52 7.94
CA GLN A 86 -18.77 22.51 6.93
C GLN A 86 -17.76 23.66 6.91
N LEU A 87 -17.47 24.11 5.70
CA LEU A 87 -16.77 25.34 5.39
C LEU A 87 -17.76 26.27 4.68
N ARG A 88 -18.01 27.45 5.25
CA ARG A 88 -19.01 28.38 4.74
C ARG A 88 -18.58 29.82 4.91
N ILE A 89 -19.25 30.69 4.18
CA ILE A 89 -19.26 32.13 4.44
C ILE A 89 -20.62 32.44 5.05
N SER A 90 -20.64 32.95 6.28
CA SER A 90 -21.85 33.30 7.04
C SER A 90 -22.56 34.54 6.50
N LYS A 91 -23.87 34.73 6.76
CA LYS A 91 -24.71 35.85 6.26
C LYS A 91 -24.10 37.25 6.45
N SER A 92 -23.24 37.43 7.44
CA SER A 92 -22.51 38.68 7.71
C SER A 92 -21.27 38.88 6.81
N GLY A 93 -20.97 37.93 5.93
CA GLY A 93 -19.80 37.92 5.05
C GLY A 93 -18.59 37.17 5.61
N GLU A 94 -18.62 36.62 6.81
CA GLU A 94 -17.42 36.05 7.44
C GLU A 94 -17.20 34.57 7.07
N LEU A 95 -15.98 34.19 6.68
CA LEU A 95 -15.58 32.79 6.46
C LEU A 95 -15.49 32.04 7.80
N GLN A 96 -16.12 30.88 7.85
CA GLN A 96 -16.26 30.05 9.05
C GLN A 96 -16.09 28.55 8.74
N PHE A 97 -15.50 27.83 9.69
CA PHE A 97 -15.42 26.38 9.68
C PHE A 97 -16.06 25.83 10.96
N SER A 98 -16.78 24.72 10.85
CA SER A 98 -17.34 24.02 12.01
C SER A 98 -17.43 22.52 11.73
N ALA A 99 -17.23 21.70 12.74
CA ALA A 99 -17.47 20.26 12.68
C ALA A 99 -18.14 19.78 13.96
N PHE A 100 -18.88 18.67 13.90
CA PHE A 100 -19.62 18.11 15.03
C PHE A 100 -18.73 17.90 16.27
N SER A 101 -17.51 17.41 16.05
CA SER A 101 -16.56 17.07 17.11
C SER A 101 -15.72 18.26 17.60
N LEU A 102 -15.97 19.48 17.10
CA LEU A 102 -15.27 20.69 17.52
C LEU A 102 -16.16 21.58 18.40
N SER A 103 -15.57 22.17 19.43
CA SER A 103 -16.27 23.11 20.30
C SER A 103 -16.42 24.49 19.63
N GLY A 104 -17.48 24.68 18.84
CA GLY A 104 -17.89 25.96 18.27
C GLY A 104 -17.44 26.21 16.83
N ASN A 105 -17.78 27.40 16.31
CA ASN A 105 -17.44 27.81 14.93
C ASN A 105 -16.13 28.60 14.91
N MET A 106 -15.17 28.11 14.12
CA MET A 106 -13.91 28.79 13.87
C MET A 106 -14.13 29.90 12.85
N LYS A 107 -13.67 31.11 13.16
CA LYS A 107 -14.01 32.32 12.41
C LYS A 107 -12.75 33.01 11.90
N SER A 108 -12.77 33.40 10.63
CA SER A 108 -11.70 34.15 9.99
C SER A 108 -11.51 35.57 10.52
N GLY A 109 -12.54 36.18 11.13
CA GLY A 109 -12.50 37.56 11.62
C GLY A 109 -12.57 38.64 10.54
N ILE A 110 -12.74 38.27 9.26
CA ILE A 110 -12.80 39.20 8.13
C ILE A 110 -14.03 38.98 7.25
N ARG A 111 -14.47 40.02 6.55
CA ARG A 111 -15.58 39.96 5.59
C ARG A 111 -15.12 39.65 4.17
N ILE A 112 -15.78 38.64 3.61
CA ILE A 112 -15.69 37.86 2.36
C ILE A 112 -16.42 38.38 1.12
N ASN A 113 -17.29 39.38 1.30
CA ASN A 113 -18.51 39.55 0.51
C ASN A 113 -18.56 40.86 -0.29
N ASP A 114 -17.46 41.21 -0.95
CA ASP A 114 -17.32 42.41 -1.77
C ASP A 114 -17.70 42.18 -3.25
N ASN A 115 -18.25 41.01 -3.58
CA ASN A 115 -18.56 40.55 -4.93
C ASN A 115 -17.33 40.41 -5.85
N ASN A 116 -16.13 40.26 -5.28
CA ASN A 116 -14.92 39.89 -6.02
C ASN A 116 -14.51 38.44 -5.76
N TRP A 117 -13.70 37.89 -6.68
CA TRP A 117 -13.10 36.58 -6.50
C TRP A 117 -11.97 36.65 -5.46
N HIS A 118 -12.03 35.76 -4.48
CA HIS A 118 -11.00 35.57 -3.46
C HIS A 118 -10.57 34.11 -3.40
N GLN A 119 -9.28 33.86 -3.22
CA GLN A 119 -8.81 32.52 -2.85
C GLN A 119 -8.86 32.41 -1.33
N LEU A 120 -9.55 31.40 -0.82
CA LEU A 120 -9.61 31.12 0.60
C LEU A 120 -8.93 29.79 0.88
N ALA A 121 -8.17 29.73 1.98
CA ALA A 121 -7.67 28.46 2.48
C ALA A 121 -7.92 28.29 3.98
N VAL A 122 -8.17 27.05 4.39
CA VAL A 122 -8.27 26.65 5.80
C VAL A 122 -7.37 25.44 6.01
N SER A 123 -6.43 25.53 6.95
CA SER A 123 -5.61 24.40 7.36
C SER A 123 -5.90 24.01 8.80
N TYR A 124 -6.02 22.72 9.09
CA TYR A 124 -6.30 22.18 10.41
C TYR A 124 -5.26 21.15 10.82
N VAL A 125 -4.88 21.22 12.10
CA VAL A 125 -4.21 20.17 12.89
C VAL A 125 -4.91 20.12 14.25
N PRO A 126 -4.84 19.00 15.01
CA PRO A 126 -5.41 18.97 16.34
C PRO A 126 -4.88 20.13 17.19
N GLY A 127 -5.80 20.87 17.83
CA GLY A 127 -5.45 22.06 18.61
C GLY A 127 -5.47 23.40 17.85
N ARG A 128 -5.36 23.44 16.50
CA ARG A 128 -5.23 24.70 15.75
C ARG A 128 -5.81 24.69 14.34
N MET A 129 -6.47 25.80 13.97
CA MET A 129 -6.96 26.06 12.62
C MET A 129 -6.46 27.41 12.11
N LYS A 130 -6.02 27.48 10.85
CA LYS A 130 -5.55 28.72 10.21
C LYS A 130 -6.44 29.07 9.04
N PHE A 131 -6.73 30.36 8.86
CA PHE A 131 -7.50 30.90 7.75
C PHE A 131 -6.62 31.81 6.89
N TYR A 132 -6.73 31.65 5.58
CA TYR A 132 -6.01 32.44 4.60
C TYR A 132 -6.99 33.10 3.63
N LYS A 133 -6.67 34.32 3.21
CA LYS A 133 -7.36 35.03 2.12
C LYS A 133 -6.31 35.54 1.16
N ASP A 134 -6.52 35.25 -0.12
CA ASP A 134 -5.67 35.67 -1.24
C ASP A 134 -4.22 35.24 -1.00
N GLY A 135 -4.02 33.99 -0.56
CA GLY A 135 -2.73 33.41 -0.21
C GLY A 135 -2.09 33.92 1.10
N ILE A 136 -2.72 34.87 1.81
CA ILE A 136 -2.18 35.49 3.03
C ILE A 136 -2.85 34.90 4.26
N LEU A 137 -2.07 34.51 5.28
CA LEU A 137 -2.60 34.10 6.58
C LEU A 137 -3.31 35.28 7.26
N ILE A 138 -4.58 35.09 7.59
CA ILE A 138 -5.44 36.11 8.21
C ILE A 138 -5.55 35.89 9.71
N THR A 139 -5.78 34.66 10.14
CA THR A 139 -5.91 34.33 11.57
C THR A 139 -5.56 32.88 11.87
N THR A 140 -5.24 32.62 13.13
CA THR A 140 -5.09 31.28 13.70
C THR A 140 -6.00 31.18 14.92
N ASN A 141 -6.88 30.19 14.93
CA ASN A 141 -7.77 29.90 16.05
C ASN A 141 -7.29 28.63 16.78
N GLU A 142 -7.39 28.63 18.11
CA GLU A 142 -7.21 27.44 18.93
C GLU A 142 -8.47 26.57 18.87
N VAL A 143 -8.30 25.27 18.65
CA VAL A 143 -9.38 24.32 18.42
C VAL A 143 -9.37 23.26 19.52
N ASN A 144 -10.46 23.13 20.27
CA ASN A 144 -10.68 22.01 21.17
C ASN A 144 -11.54 20.94 20.48
N GLY A 145 -11.01 19.74 20.35
CA GLY A 145 -11.64 18.62 19.66
C GLY A 145 -10.78 18.03 18.53
N ILE A 146 -11.17 16.84 18.08
CA ILE A 146 -10.50 16.02 17.05
C ILE A 146 -11.55 15.67 15.99
N ILE A 147 -11.25 15.86 14.70
CA ILE A 147 -12.19 15.59 13.61
C ILE A 147 -12.17 14.08 13.30
N GLN A 148 -13.23 13.38 13.69
CA GLN A 148 -13.37 11.96 13.41
C GLN A 148 -13.89 11.75 11.99
N ASP A 149 -13.20 10.94 11.20
CA ASP A 149 -13.67 10.61 9.86
C ASP A 149 -14.75 9.54 9.89
N LYS A 150 -15.77 9.73 9.05
CA LYS A 150 -16.77 8.73 8.72
C LYS A 150 -17.13 8.82 7.24
N PRO A 151 -17.41 7.68 6.58
CA PRO A 151 -18.00 7.68 5.24
C PRO A 151 -19.33 8.45 5.26
N SER A 152 -19.37 9.59 4.59
CA SER A 152 -20.54 10.48 4.54
C SER A 152 -20.50 11.31 3.26
N LEU A 153 -21.67 11.73 2.79
CA LEU A 153 -21.83 12.48 1.54
C LEU A 153 -21.06 13.81 1.61
N LEU A 154 -20.26 14.10 0.57
CA LEU A 154 -19.60 15.37 0.37
C LEU A 154 -20.39 16.21 -0.62
N THR A 155 -20.79 17.42 -0.21
CA THR A 155 -21.51 18.38 -1.04
C THR A 155 -20.68 19.64 -1.21
N ILE A 156 -20.54 20.12 -2.44
CA ILE A 156 -19.81 21.34 -2.78
C ILE A 156 -20.82 22.40 -3.26
N GLY A 157 -20.72 23.61 -2.74
CA GLY A 157 -21.61 24.73 -3.09
C GLY A 157 -23.02 24.68 -2.47
N ALA A 158 -23.29 23.70 -1.61
CA ALA A 158 -24.54 23.55 -0.85
C ALA A 158 -24.32 22.81 0.47
N ASP A 159 -25.31 22.92 1.35
CA ASP A 159 -25.47 22.07 2.53
C ASP A 159 -26.26 20.81 2.15
N ALA A 160 -25.96 19.69 2.79
CA ALA A 160 -26.58 18.41 2.49
C ALA A 160 -28.08 18.46 2.84
N GLY A 161 -28.94 18.43 1.83
CA GLY A 161 -30.39 18.55 1.99
C GLY A 161 -30.95 19.97 1.85
N LYS A 162 -30.13 20.97 1.48
CA LYS A 162 -30.59 22.33 1.12
C LYS A 162 -30.24 22.66 -0.34
N SER A 163 -30.98 23.59 -0.94
CA SER A 163 -30.70 24.07 -2.31
C SER A 163 -29.39 24.88 -2.36
N ALA A 164 -28.70 24.83 -3.52
CA ALA A 164 -27.52 25.64 -3.81
C ALA A 164 -27.76 27.11 -3.47
N SER A 165 -26.81 27.76 -2.80
CA SER A 165 -26.98 29.17 -2.42
C SER A 165 -26.98 30.05 -3.67
N SER A 166 -27.97 30.92 -3.84
CA SER A 166 -28.08 31.85 -4.98
C SER A 166 -27.23 33.13 -4.83
N TRP A 167 -26.34 33.20 -3.84
CA TRP A 167 -25.69 34.45 -3.39
C TRP A 167 -24.17 34.49 -3.56
N GLY A 168 -23.59 33.45 -4.17
CA GLY A 168 -22.16 33.37 -4.45
C GLY A 168 -21.77 32.17 -5.29
N GLU A 169 -20.55 32.21 -5.82
CA GLU A 169 -19.93 31.20 -6.66
C GLU A 169 -18.74 30.58 -5.91
N THR A 170 -18.57 29.25 -5.99
CA THR A 170 -17.38 28.51 -5.52
C THR A 170 -16.76 27.79 -6.71
N GLY A 171 -15.43 27.86 -6.83
CA GLY A 171 -14.66 27.23 -7.91
C GLY A 171 -13.27 26.81 -7.42
N ARG A 172 -12.55 26.01 -8.22
CA ARG A 172 -11.15 25.62 -7.99
C ARG A 172 -10.89 25.11 -6.56
N LEU A 173 -11.72 24.18 -6.09
CA LEU A 173 -11.61 23.56 -4.78
C LEU A 173 -10.55 22.46 -4.80
N LYS A 174 -9.61 22.52 -3.87
CA LYS A 174 -8.62 21.48 -3.59
C LYS A 174 -8.65 21.11 -2.13
N ILE A 175 -8.60 19.82 -1.83
CA ILE A 175 -8.52 19.30 -0.46
C ILE A 175 -7.24 18.48 -0.36
N PHE A 176 -6.38 18.81 0.60
CA PHE A 176 -5.14 18.12 0.93
C PHE A 176 -5.31 17.42 2.28
N ASN A 177 -4.78 16.21 2.45
CA ASN A 177 -4.68 15.51 3.75
C ASN A 177 -3.44 15.92 4.55
N THR A 178 -2.84 17.04 4.20
CA THR A 178 -1.61 17.58 4.79
C THR A 178 -1.76 19.09 4.97
N VAL A 179 -1.07 19.66 5.96
CA VAL A 179 -0.94 21.12 6.07
C VAL A 179 -0.02 21.62 4.97
N GLN A 180 -0.54 22.46 4.09
CA GLN A 180 0.29 23.14 3.09
C GLN A 180 1.01 24.32 3.75
N SER A 181 2.27 24.53 3.39
CA SER A 181 3.02 25.72 3.84
C SER A 181 2.34 27.00 3.32
N SER A 182 2.59 28.14 3.98
CA SER A 182 2.10 29.43 3.48
C SER A 182 2.61 29.74 2.07
N VAL A 183 3.81 29.25 1.72
CA VAL A 183 4.39 29.35 0.37
C VAL A 183 3.57 28.51 -0.61
N LYS A 184 3.22 27.27 -0.26
CA LYS A 184 2.40 26.41 -1.13
C LYS A 184 0.97 26.93 -1.29
N ILE A 185 0.36 27.48 -0.23
CA ILE A 185 -0.97 28.13 -0.29
C ILE A 185 -0.92 29.39 -1.16
N TRP A 186 0.18 30.15 -1.08
CA TRP A 186 0.45 31.29 -1.95
C TRP A 186 0.71 30.89 -3.41
N ASP A 187 1.41 29.77 -3.64
CA ASP A 187 1.60 29.21 -4.97
C ASP A 187 0.26 28.82 -5.62
N LEU A 188 -0.64 28.24 -4.82
CA LEU A 188 -2.01 27.93 -5.23
C LEU A 188 -2.88 29.18 -5.46
N TYR A 189 -2.47 30.34 -4.95
CA TYR A 189 -3.17 31.62 -5.14
C TYR A 189 -2.71 32.33 -6.42
N THR A 190 -1.40 32.35 -6.67
CA THR A 190 -0.79 33.26 -7.64
C THR A 190 -0.77 32.76 -9.08
N ASN A 191 -1.27 31.54 -9.37
CA ASN A 191 -1.17 30.87 -10.67
C ASN A 191 0.27 30.97 -11.24
N LYS A 192 1.18 30.10 -10.77
CA LYS A 192 2.52 29.95 -11.34
C LYS A 192 2.44 29.73 -12.86
N LEU A 193 3.22 30.49 -13.63
CA LEU A 193 3.28 30.34 -15.08
C LEU A 193 4.27 29.23 -15.50
N ALA A 194 5.36 29.02 -14.74
CA ALA A 194 6.29 27.88 -14.87
C ALA A 194 7.27 27.74 -13.68
N ASN A 195 7.75 26.52 -13.40
CA ASN A 195 8.80 26.22 -12.41
C ASN A 195 9.80 25.18 -12.95
N TRP A 196 11.09 25.53 -13.03
CA TRP A 196 12.16 24.60 -13.43
C TRP A 196 13.22 24.49 -12.34
N ASP A 197 13.13 23.45 -11.52
CA ASP A 197 14.23 23.00 -10.66
C ASP A 197 15.16 22.14 -11.52
N LEU A 198 16.15 22.78 -12.14
CA LEU A 198 17.21 22.13 -12.93
C LEU A 198 18.18 21.35 -12.02
N ASN A 199 17.66 20.49 -11.13
CA ASN A 199 18.41 19.82 -10.07
C ASN A 199 18.29 18.28 -10.08
N GLU A 200 17.42 17.71 -10.93
CA GLU A 200 17.31 16.27 -11.10
C GLU A 200 17.43 15.92 -12.57
N GLY A 201 18.30 14.95 -12.89
CA GLY A 201 18.38 14.35 -14.21
C GLY A 201 17.01 13.81 -14.60
N MET A 202 16.31 14.54 -15.47
CA MET A 202 15.02 14.14 -16.02
C MET A 202 15.13 12.71 -16.55
N GLY A 203 14.20 11.85 -16.14
CA GLY A 203 14.25 10.39 -16.28
C GLY A 203 15.01 9.86 -17.50
N ILE A 204 16.26 9.44 -17.28
CA ILE A 204 16.94 8.47 -18.12
C ILE A 204 16.57 7.10 -17.57
N THR A 205 15.64 6.42 -18.24
CA THR A 205 15.60 4.97 -18.19
C THR A 205 16.87 4.46 -18.84
N THR A 206 17.76 3.91 -18.01
CA THR A 206 18.78 2.91 -18.30
C THR A 206 19.13 2.66 -19.78
N LEU A 207 20.34 3.06 -20.18
CA LEU A 207 21.20 2.19 -20.96
C LEU A 207 22.47 1.93 -20.15
N GLN A 208 22.60 0.71 -19.65
CA GLN A 208 23.86 0.18 -19.15
C GLN A 208 24.94 0.34 -20.22
N ASN A 209 26.13 0.81 -19.83
CA ASN A 209 27.33 0.09 -20.27
C ASN A 209 28.52 0.32 -19.35
N TYR A 210 29.20 -0.79 -19.09
CA TYR A 210 30.41 -0.91 -18.31
C TYR A 210 31.56 -0.06 -18.89
N GLY A 211 32.21 0.73 -18.02
CA GLY A 211 33.64 1.08 -18.12
C GLY A 211 34.13 1.85 -19.35
N ASN A 212 33.91 3.17 -19.41
CA ASN A 212 34.87 4.21 -19.84
C ASN A 212 34.20 5.61 -19.81
N PRO A 213 34.95 6.72 -19.68
CA PRO A 213 34.37 8.05 -19.54
C PRO A 213 33.81 8.55 -20.88
N VAL A 214 32.49 8.61 -21.00
CA VAL A 214 31.83 9.16 -22.19
C VAL A 214 31.69 10.68 -22.02
N TYR A 215 32.63 11.43 -22.62
CA TYR A 215 32.36 12.78 -23.11
C TYR A 215 31.34 12.66 -24.27
N GLY A 216 30.04 12.79 -23.96
CA GLY A 216 28.95 12.63 -24.93
C GLY A 216 28.12 13.90 -25.04
N MET A 217 28.31 14.65 -26.13
CA MET A 217 27.46 15.78 -26.52
C MET A 217 26.02 15.30 -26.73
N LEU A 218 25.08 15.74 -25.90
CA LEU A 218 23.65 15.52 -26.14
C LEU A 218 23.15 16.46 -27.25
N GLN A 219 22.79 15.88 -28.39
CA GLN A 219 21.90 16.48 -29.40
C GLN A 219 20.70 15.56 -29.56
N GLY A 220 19.53 15.98 -29.09
CA GLY A 220 18.29 15.22 -29.23
C GLY A 220 17.12 15.81 -28.43
N PRO A 221 15.85 15.44 -28.76
CA PRO A 221 14.69 15.85 -27.99
C PRO A 221 14.72 15.09 -26.65
N ILE A 222 14.66 15.83 -25.55
CA ILE A 222 14.55 15.26 -24.21
C ILE A 222 13.25 15.81 -23.63
N ASN A 223 12.35 14.92 -23.18
CA ASN A 223 11.11 15.32 -22.54
C ASN A 223 11.42 16.09 -21.25
N THR A 224 11.39 17.42 -21.31
CA THR A 224 11.39 18.28 -20.14
C THR A 224 10.02 18.21 -19.49
N TYR A 225 9.83 17.31 -18.52
CA TYR A 225 8.63 17.35 -17.70
C TYR A 225 8.75 18.50 -16.69
N ASP A 226 7.91 19.52 -16.84
CA ASP A 226 7.57 20.46 -15.77
C ASP A 226 6.91 19.66 -14.63
N ASN A 227 7.36 19.85 -13.40
CA ASN A 227 6.87 19.18 -12.18
C ASN A 227 5.37 19.41 -11.88
N PHE A 228 4.61 20.03 -12.79
CA PHE A 228 3.18 20.29 -12.69
C PHE A 228 2.33 19.83 -13.90
N GLY A 229 2.87 19.04 -14.84
CA GLY A 229 2.04 18.38 -15.85
C GLY A 229 1.46 19.28 -16.96
N VAL A 230 2.13 20.40 -17.28
CA VAL A 230 1.65 21.38 -18.29
C VAL A 230 2.11 21.07 -19.73
N GLY A 231 2.87 20.00 -19.94
CA GLY A 231 3.18 19.48 -21.29
C GLY A 231 4.17 20.30 -22.15
N ASN A 232 5.01 21.16 -21.56
CA ASN A 232 5.99 21.94 -22.31
C ASN A 232 7.27 21.13 -22.62
N THR A 233 7.47 20.74 -23.88
CA THR A 233 8.69 20.02 -24.35
C THR A 233 9.80 20.97 -24.77
N GLY A 234 11.07 20.57 -24.63
CA GLY A 234 12.23 21.40 -24.97
C GLY A 234 13.39 20.63 -25.59
N TRP A 235 14.35 21.38 -26.15
CA TRP A 235 15.57 20.87 -26.78
C TRP A 235 16.81 21.42 -26.07
N LEU A 236 17.79 20.54 -25.81
CA LEU A 236 19.05 20.88 -25.17
C LEU A 236 20.17 20.95 -26.22
N LYS A 237 21.04 21.96 -26.12
CA LYS A 237 22.22 22.11 -26.99
C LYS A 237 23.44 22.47 -26.16
N LYS A 238 24.44 21.58 -26.11
CA LYS A 238 25.75 21.83 -25.48
C LYS A 238 25.69 22.30 -24.01
N VAL A 239 24.70 21.85 -23.25
CA VAL A 239 24.58 22.10 -21.81
C VAL A 239 25.16 20.90 -21.06
N ASP A 240 26.04 21.16 -20.10
CA ASP A 240 26.61 20.14 -19.22
C ASP A 240 25.88 20.14 -17.88
N TRP A 241 25.58 18.97 -17.31
CA TRP A 241 25.11 18.90 -15.92
C TRP A 241 26.32 18.91 -14.99
N VAL A 242 26.43 19.98 -14.19
CA VAL A 242 27.57 20.21 -13.31
C VAL A 242 27.14 19.90 -11.89
N GLU A 243 27.84 19.00 -11.22
CA GLU A 243 27.65 18.78 -9.79
C GLU A 243 28.06 20.04 -9.01
N ASP A 244 27.12 20.61 -8.26
CA ASP A 244 27.33 21.77 -7.40
C ASP A 244 26.99 21.42 -5.94
N PRO A 245 27.93 21.65 -5.01
CA PRO A 245 27.74 21.33 -3.59
C PRO A 245 26.54 21.99 -2.90
N ARG A 246 25.97 23.06 -3.46
CA ARG A 246 24.82 23.77 -2.86
C ARG A 246 23.47 23.33 -3.44
N PHE A 247 23.45 22.81 -4.67
CA PHE A 247 22.21 22.59 -5.43
C PHE A 247 22.10 21.21 -6.06
N GLY A 248 23.09 20.32 -5.89
CA GLY A 248 23.14 19.06 -6.63
C GLY A 248 23.58 19.28 -8.08
N PHE A 249 23.05 18.51 -9.03
CA PHE A 249 23.38 18.69 -10.45
C PHE A 249 22.69 19.92 -11.04
N VAL A 250 23.44 20.95 -11.45
CA VAL A 250 22.92 22.19 -12.04
C VAL A 250 23.18 22.28 -13.55
N ALA A 251 22.41 23.10 -14.25
CA ALA A 251 22.63 23.34 -15.68
C ALA A 251 23.86 24.25 -15.91
N GLY A 252 24.88 23.71 -16.59
CA GLY A 252 26.12 24.37 -16.96
C GLY A 252 26.14 24.82 -18.41
N PHE A 253 26.25 26.13 -18.62
CA PHE A 253 26.35 26.78 -19.93
C PHE A 253 27.79 27.11 -20.26
N ASN A 254 28.70 26.15 -20.07
CA ASN A 254 30.14 26.41 -20.12
C ASN A 254 30.75 26.31 -21.52
N MET A 255 29.99 25.80 -22.50
CA MET A 255 30.41 25.67 -23.89
C MET A 255 29.85 26.78 -24.78
N PRO A 256 30.60 27.26 -25.81
CA PRO A 256 30.07 28.23 -26.76
C PRO A 256 28.82 27.73 -27.49
N GLY A 257 27.74 28.51 -27.41
CA GLY A 257 26.44 28.18 -27.97
C GLY A 257 25.62 27.19 -27.13
N ALA A 258 25.93 27.05 -25.84
CA ALA A 258 25.12 26.28 -24.88
C ALA A 258 23.77 26.96 -24.63
N ASN A 259 22.67 26.25 -24.84
CA ASN A 259 21.34 26.74 -24.47
C ASN A 259 20.31 25.62 -24.23
N ILE A 260 19.23 25.99 -23.55
CA ILE A 260 18.01 25.18 -23.36
C ILE A 260 16.86 25.96 -24.00
N LYS A 261 16.17 25.38 -24.97
CA LYS A 261 14.99 26.00 -25.62
C LYS A 261 13.74 25.22 -25.25
N ILE A 262 12.75 25.90 -24.68
CA ILE A 262 11.48 25.32 -24.21
C ILE A 262 10.32 25.96 -24.99
N ASP A 263 9.42 25.14 -25.50
CA ASP A 263 8.18 25.64 -26.11
C ASP A 263 7.23 26.12 -25.02
N THR A 264 6.82 27.38 -25.08
CA THR A 264 6.10 28.05 -23.98
C THR A 264 4.88 28.79 -24.51
N THR A 265 3.85 28.06 -24.91
CA THR A 265 2.59 28.66 -25.41
C THR A 265 1.77 29.33 -24.31
N ASN A 266 2.08 29.09 -23.02
CA ASN A 266 1.28 29.51 -21.87
C ASN A 266 2.04 30.42 -20.86
N ILE A 267 3.26 30.86 -21.15
CA ILE A 267 4.05 31.73 -20.26
C ILE A 267 4.04 33.17 -20.78
N ASP A 268 2.99 33.90 -20.39
CA ASP A 268 2.81 35.30 -20.78
C ASP A 268 3.04 36.23 -19.58
N LEU A 269 4.16 36.95 -19.59
CA LEU A 269 4.40 38.02 -18.62
C LEU A 269 3.53 39.21 -19.01
N LYS A 270 2.66 39.67 -18.10
CA LYS A 270 1.90 40.92 -18.27
C LYS A 270 2.62 42.05 -17.54
N ASN A 271 1.90 43.02 -17.00
CA ASN A 271 2.47 44.08 -16.15
C ASN A 271 2.70 43.66 -14.69
N ARG A 272 2.33 42.43 -14.30
CA ARG A 272 2.59 41.85 -12.98
C ARG A 272 3.29 40.51 -13.13
N PHE A 273 4.52 40.40 -12.64
CA PHE A 273 5.27 39.14 -12.70
C PHE A 273 6.44 39.10 -11.72
N THR A 274 6.99 37.90 -11.49
CA THR A 274 8.28 37.72 -10.84
C THR A 274 9.07 36.63 -11.54
N ILE A 275 10.35 36.88 -11.80
CA ILE A 275 11.29 35.87 -12.28
C ILE A 275 12.39 35.72 -11.24
N ALA A 276 12.65 34.51 -10.76
CA ALA A 276 13.67 34.20 -9.78
C ALA A 276 14.59 33.09 -10.29
N CYS A 277 15.90 33.19 -10.05
CA CYS A 277 16.82 32.08 -10.26
C CYS A 277 18.08 32.19 -9.39
N TRP A 278 18.75 31.05 -9.20
CA TRP A 278 20.12 31.01 -8.75
C TRP A 278 21.05 31.06 -9.96
N ILE A 279 22.06 31.93 -9.90
CA ILE A 279 23.03 32.16 -10.97
C ILE A 279 24.46 32.18 -10.44
N LYS A 280 25.37 31.51 -11.15
CA LYS A 280 26.83 31.58 -10.95
C LYS A 280 27.50 31.88 -12.29
N SER A 281 28.01 33.09 -12.47
CA SER A 281 28.59 33.50 -13.75
C SER A 281 30.09 33.19 -13.83
N LYS A 282 30.59 32.77 -14.99
CA LYS A 282 32.00 32.44 -15.21
C LYS A 282 32.75 33.65 -15.77
N GLY A 283 33.72 34.16 -15.01
CA GLY A 283 34.59 35.28 -15.42
C GLY A 283 33.92 36.65 -15.41
N LYS A 284 34.61 37.67 -15.92
CA LYS A 284 34.18 39.08 -15.82
C LYS A 284 32.94 39.45 -16.64
N ASN A 285 32.48 38.58 -17.55
CA ASN A 285 31.36 38.84 -18.47
C ASN A 285 31.45 40.23 -19.14
N THR A 286 32.61 40.53 -19.76
CA THR A 286 32.91 41.85 -20.36
C THR A 286 32.11 42.17 -21.63
N LYS A 287 31.38 41.18 -22.16
CA LYS A 287 30.46 41.30 -23.29
C LYS A 287 29.04 40.99 -22.82
N ARG A 288 28.04 41.43 -23.59
CA ARG A 288 26.63 41.11 -23.37
C ARG A 288 26.42 39.59 -23.40
N SER A 289 25.71 39.05 -22.42
CA SER A 289 25.26 37.67 -22.38
C SER A 289 23.83 37.54 -21.85
N VAL A 290 23.10 36.52 -22.31
CA VAL A 290 21.66 36.35 -22.03
C VAL A 290 21.45 35.11 -21.15
N ILE A 291 20.86 35.34 -19.98
CA ILE A 291 20.53 34.30 -18.99
C ILE A 291 19.24 33.58 -19.41
N LEU A 292 18.23 34.36 -19.77
CA LEU A 292 16.89 33.91 -20.15
C LEU A 292 16.35 34.87 -21.21
N SER A 293 15.71 34.35 -22.25
CA SER A 293 14.96 35.15 -23.23
C SER A 293 13.66 34.47 -23.64
N LYS A 294 12.65 35.26 -24.00
CA LYS A 294 11.47 34.83 -24.76
C LYS A 294 11.39 35.69 -26.02
N GLY A 295 11.48 35.06 -27.19
CA GLY A 295 11.63 35.73 -28.48
C GLY A 295 13.00 36.35 -28.74
N ASP A 296 13.14 37.06 -29.87
CA ASP A 296 14.42 37.61 -30.36
C ASP A 296 14.70 39.07 -29.91
N ALA A 297 14.10 39.49 -28.79
CA ALA A 297 14.26 40.82 -28.19
C ALA A 297 13.88 42.03 -29.09
N LYS A 298 13.09 41.81 -30.15
CA LYS A 298 12.77 42.82 -31.17
C LYS A 298 11.28 43.18 -31.27
N GLY A 299 10.39 42.54 -30.50
CA GLY A 299 8.94 42.75 -30.52
C GLY A 299 8.33 43.15 -29.18
N SER A 300 7.07 43.59 -29.19
CA SER A 300 6.30 43.99 -27.99
C SER A 300 5.98 42.84 -27.02
N SER A 301 6.25 41.61 -27.44
CA SER A 301 6.10 40.40 -26.63
C SER A 301 7.42 39.80 -26.14
N SER A 302 8.55 40.31 -26.63
CA SER A 302 9.86 39.75 -26.29
C SER A 302 10.40 40.33 -24.99
N PHE A 303 11.10 39.51 -24.20
CA PHE A 303 11.86 39.97 -23.05
C PHE A 303 13.12 39.12 -22.83
N SER A 304 14.11 39.69 -22.15
CA SER A 304 15.33 38.97 -21.75
C SER A 304 15.88 39.45 -20.42
N ILE A 305 16.53 38.53 -19.70
CA ILE A 305 17.36 38.79 -18.55
C ILE A 305 18.81 38.65 -19.00
N GLU A 306 19.59 39.72 -18.82
CA GLU A 306 20.92 39.80 -19.42
C GLU A 306 21.97 40.28 -18.43
N LEU A 307 23.23 39.92 -18.72
CA LEU A 307 24.41 40.54 -18.13
C LEU A 307 25.08 41.43 -19.19
N ASN A 308 25.26 42.70 -18.87
CA ASN A 308 26.05 43.62 -19.68
C ASN A 308 27.24 44.12 -18.86
N ALA A 309 28.46 43.78 -19.27
CA ALA A 309 29.67 43.99 -18.48
C ALA A 309 29.54 43.45 -17.03
N GLY A 310 28.90 42.27 -16.89
CA GLY A 310 28.64 41.62 -15.60
C GLY A 310 27.51 42.22 -14.76
N LYS A 311 26.80 43.26 -15.25
CA LYS A 311 25.65 43.87 -14.55
C LYS A 311 24.33 43.33 -15.05
N LEU A 312 23.45 42.95 -14.12
CA LEU A 312 22.09 42.50 -14.40
C LEU A 312 21.24 43.61 -15.00
N GLN A 313 20.53 43.29 -16.08
CA GLN A 313 19.51 44.13 -16.70
C GLN A 313 18.32 43.28 -17.17
N PHE A 314 17.15 43.90 -17.21
CA PHE A 314 15.95 43.34 -17.81
C PHE A 314 15.65 44.11 -19.10
N CYS A 315 15.64 43.44 -20.24
CA CYS A 315 15.28 44.06 -21.51
C CYS A 315 13.87 43.65 -21.89
N ALA A 316 12.98 44.62 -22.08
CA ALA A 316 11.63 44.39 -22.59
C ALA A 316 11.23 45.61 -23.43
N PRO A 317 11.18 45.52 -24.78
CA PRO A 317 10.83 46.65 -25.65
C PRO A 317 9.51 47.31 -25.26
N ALA A 318 8.51 46.51 -24.86
CA ALA A 318 7.20 47.00 -24.41
C ALA A 318 7.22 47.78 -23.08
N LEU A 319 8.32 47.72 -22.32
CA LEU A 319 8.49 48.43 -21.05
C LEU A 319 9.50 49.59 -21.16
N GLY A 320 9.93 49.95 -22.38
CA GLY A 320 10.93 51.01 -22.62
C GLY A 320 12.34 50.51 -22.94
N GLY A 321 12.50 49.21 -23.25
CA GLY A 321 13.79 48.64 -23.67
C GLY A 321 14.62 48.13 -22.50
N ASN A 322 15.84 48.65 -22.33
CA ASN A 322 16.79 48.19 -21.32
C ASN A 322 16.52 48.84 -19.95
N ILE A 323 16.18 48.02 -18.96
CA ILE A 323 15.92 48.44 -17.58
C ILE A 323 17.11 47.99 -16.71
N PRO A 324 17.96 48.91 -16.25
CA PRO A 324 19.18 48.54 -15.54
C PRO A 324 18.88 48.12 -14.09
N GLY A 325 19.23 46.89 -13.73
CA GLY A 325 19.21 46.45 -12.34
C GLY A 325 20.44 46.93 -11.57
N ASN A 326 21.56 47.19 -12.27
CA ASN A 326 22.86 47.59 -11.72
C ASN A 326 23.44 46.61 -10.69
N VAL A 327 22.97 45.37 -10.69
CA VAL A 327 23.46 44.30 -9.81
C VAL A 327 24.68 43.64 -10.43
N LEU A 328 25.85 43.74 -9.80
CA LEU A 328 27.07 43.10 -10.27
C LEU A 328 27.09 41.61 -9.88
N LEU A 329 27.35 40.74 -10.86
CA LEU A 329 27.31 39.27 -10.73
C LEU A 329 28.58 38.61 -11.31
N ASN A 330 29.75 39.25 -11.20
CA ASN A 330 31.00 38.85 -11.86
C ASN A 330 32.07 38.28 -10.91
N ASP A 331 31.68 37.86 -9.71
CA ASP A 331 32.56 37.35 -8.67
C ASP A 331 32.72 35.82 -8.68
N SER A 332 32.11 35.14 -9.67
CA SER A 332 32.07 33.68 -9.77
C SER A 332 31.38 32.97 -8.60
N GLY A 333 30.64 33.70 -7.76
CA GLY A 333 29.81 33.19 -6.68
C GLY A 333 28.38 32.89 -7.11
N TRP A 334 27.67 32.10 -6.30
CA TRP A 334 26.22 31.90 -6.44
C TRP A 334 25.47 33.10 -5.88
N HIS A 335 24.51 33.58 -6.65
CA HIS A 335 23.58 34.61 -6.23
C HIS A 335 22.14 34.23 -6.55
N HIS A 336 21.22 34.57 -5.65
CA HIS A 336 19.80 34.51 -5.93
C HIS A 336 19.37 35.85 -6.49
N ILE A 337 18.91 35.87 -7.73
CA ILE A 337 18.42 37.07 -8.39
C ILE A 337 16.90 36.99 -8.55
N VAL A 338 16.21 38.09 -8.24
CA VAL A 338 14.77 38.21 -8.45
C VAL A 338 14.45 39.51 -9.16
N ILE A 339 13.66 39.42 -10.23
CA ILE A 339 13.11 40.56 -10.96
C ILE A 339 11.61 40.51 -10.77
N ALA A 340 11.06 41.46 -10.01
CA ALA A 340 9.63 41.53 -9.71
C ALA A 340 9.03 42.82 -10.30
N CYS A 341 8.01 42.69 -11.15
CA CYS A 341 7.28 43.81 -11.73
C CYS A 341 5.90 43.91 -11.09
N ALA A 342 5.62 45.05 -10.44
CA ALA A 342 4.31 45.42 -9.92
C ALA A 342 3.77 46.61 -10.70
N ASP A 343 3.01 46.32 -11.77
CA ASP A 343 2.39 47.29 -12.66
C ASP A 343 3.42 48.21 -13.36
N SER A 344 3.71 49.38 -12.79
CA SER A 344 4.62 50.37 -13.37
C SER A 344 6.01 50.37 -12.76
N GLN A 345 6.37 49.37 -11.95
CA GLN A 345 7.65 49.33 -11.27
C GLN A 345 8.30 47.95 -11.34
N VAL A 346 9.52 47.90 -11.89
CA VAL A 346 10.39 46.71 -11.87
C VAL A 346 11.40 46.85 -10.74
N LYS A 347 11.49 45.82 -9.88
CA LYS A 347 12.39 45.72 -8.74
C LYS A 347 13.40 44.61 -8.95
N PHE A 348 14.64 44.87 -8.59
CA PHE A 348 15.73 43.89 -8.65
C PHE A 348 16.20 43.56 -7.25
N TYR A 349 16.25 42.27 -6.95
CA TYR A 349 16.75 41.74 -5.69
C TYR A 349 18.01 40.89 -5.95
N LYS A 350 18.94 40.95 -5.00
CA LYS A 350 20.09 40.04 -4.90
C LYS A 350 20.12 39.47 -3.49
N ASP A 351 20.20 38.15 -3.39
CA ASP A 351 20.38 37.43 -2.14
C ASP A 351 19.32 37.83 -1.08
N GLY A 352 18.06 37.88 -1.53
CA GLY A 352 16.89 38.24 -0.70
C GLY A 352 16.68 39.74 -0.49
N LYS A 353 17.64 40.60 -0.84
CA LYS A 353 17.60 42.04 -0.58
C LYS A 353 17.23 42.84 -1.82
N LEU A 354 16.32 43.81 -1.67
CA LEU A 354 16.01 44.78 -2.72
C LEU A 354 17.23 45.68 -2.97
N LEU A 355 17.69 45.77 -4.22
CA LEU A 355 18.86 46.58 -4.59
C LEU A 355 18.48 47.80 -5.43
N SER A 356 17.54 47.65 -6.36
CA SER A 356 17.13 48.74 -7.22
C SER A 356 15.68 48.60 -7.65
N SER A 357 15.10 49.72 -8.06
CA SER A 357 13.77 49.75 -8.67
C SER A 357 13.76 50.79 -9.77
N SER A 358 12.98 50.53 -10.82
CA SER A 358 12.84 51.43 -11.98
C SER A 358 11.37 51.54 -12.35
N ILE A 359 10.94 52.77 -12.68
CA ILE A 359 9.61 53.02 -13.19
C ILE A 359 9.60 52.68 -14.68
N VAL A 360 8.61 51.91 -15.12
CA VAL A 360 8.42 51.48 -16.50
C VAL A 360 7.03 51.85 -17.00
N LYS A 361 6.86 51.97 -18.32
CA LYS A 361 5.58 52.26 -18.97
C LYS A 361 5.29 51.18 -20.01
N GLY A 362 4.06 50.66 -20.01
CA GLY A 362 3.59 49.65 -20.97
C GLY A 362 3.33 48.28 -20.33
N SER A 363 3.07 47.27 -21.16
CA SER A 363 2.81 45.89 -20.74
C SER A 363 3.36 44.94 -21.80
N ILE A 364 4.01 43.87 -21.37
CA ILE A 364 4.52 42.84 -22.28
C ILE A 364 3.32 42.06 -22.85
N ALA A 365 3.26 41.93 -24.17
CA ALA A 365 2.20 41.19 -24.84
C ALA A 365 2.41 39.67 -24.75
N ALA A 366 1.32 38.91 -24.77
CA ALA A 366 1.36 37.46 -24.87
C ALA A 366 2.09 37.00 -26.16
N SER A 367 2.83 35.90 -26.10
CA SER A 367 3.53 35.37 -27.28
C SER A 367 3.69 33.85 -27.27
N PRO A 368 3.47 33.19 -28.43
CA PRO A 368 3.71 31.76 -28.59
C PRO A 368 5.20 31.42 -28.74
N GLU A 369 6.11 32.40 -28.75
CA GLU A 369 7.54 32.17 -28.95
C GLU A 369 8.14 31.31 -27.83
N SER A 370 9.07 30.42 -28.19
CA SER A 370 9.80 29.60 -27.23
C SER A 370 10.65 30.46 -26.28
N MET A 371 10.84 29.95 -25.07
CA MET A 371 11.75 30.52 -24.08
C MET A 371 13.13 29.85 -24.21
N THR A 372 14.21 30.61 -24.12
CA THR A 372 15.58 30.12 -24.22
C THR A 372 16.39 30.51 -22.99
N PHE A 373 17.02 29.53 -22.34
CA PHE A 373 17.97 29.73 -21.24
C PHE A 373 19.40 29.61 -21.77
N GLY A 374 20.29 30.45 -21.26
CA GLY A 374 21.70 30.44 -21.60
C GLY A 374 22.06 31.13 -22.92
N SER A 375 21.09 31.63 -23.70
CA SER A 375 21.32 32.48 -24.87
C SER A 375 20.09 33.31 -25.24
N ALA A 376 20.25 34.19 -26.23
CA ALA A 376 19.13 34.78 -26.96
C ALA A 376 18.37 33.70 -27.77
N GLY A 377 17.14 34.01 -28.22
CA GLY A 377 16.27 33.10 -28.97
C GLY A 377 16.86 32.55 -30.28
N ASP A 378 17.76 33.31 -30.90
CA ASP A 378 18.54 32.94 -32.09
C ASP A 378 19.84 32.15 -31.78
N GLY A 379 20.13 31.91 -30.50
CA GLY A 379 21.35 31.25 -30.02
C GLY A 379 22.56 32.17 -29.84
N SER A 380 22.44 33.47 -30.13
CA SER A 380 23.51 34.46 -29.92
C SER A 380 23.67 34.88 -28.45
N ASN A 381 24.74 35.62 -28.14
CA ASN A 381 24.99 36.19 -26.81
C ASN A 381 24.95 35.15 -25.66
N SER A 382 25.61 34.01 -25.84
CA SER A 382 25.57 32.90 -24.88
C SER A 382 26.08 33.32 -23.49
N PHE A 383 25.35 32.90 -22.46
CA PHE A 383 25.79 32.96 -21.08
C PHE A 383 26.87 31.92 -20.81
N SER A 384 27.86 32.29 -20.00
CA SER A 384 28.87 31.37 -19.50
C SER A 384 28.75 31.30 -17.99
N GLY A 385 28.35 30.14 -17.47
CA GLY A 385 28.11 29.92 -16.04
C GLY A 385 27.10 28.82 -15.76
N ASN A 386 26.62 28.77 -14.53
CA ASN A 386 25.64 27.79 -14.05
C ASN A 386 24.34 28.47 -13.62
N LEU A 387 23.21 27.80 -13.87
CA LEU A 387 21.87 28.23 -13.43
C LEU A 387 21.16 27.12 -12.67
N SER A 388 20.38 27.49 -11.66
CA SER A 388 19.54 26.57 -10.88
C SER A 388 18.25 27.26 -10.38
N ARG A 389 17.23 26.46 -10.02
CA ARG A 389 15.90 26.84 -9.51
C ARG A 389 15.27 28.07 -10.18
N ILE A 390 14.99 27.97 -11.47
CA ILE A 390 14.38 29.06 -12.24
C ILE A 390 12.86 29.03 -12.03
N ARG A 391 12.29 30.15 -11.57
CA ARG A 391 10.87 30.27 -11.22
C ARG A 391 10.24 31.49 -11.89
N ILE A 392 9.06 31.32 -12.48
CA ILE A 392 8.31 32.41 -13.12
C ILE A 392 6.89 32.46 -12.55
N TYR A 393 6.55 33.60 -11.96
CA TYR A 393 5.26 33.90 -11.36
C TYR A 393 4.51 34.92 -12.21
N GLY A 394 3.21 34.73 -12.40
CA GLY A 394 2.31 35.74 -13.00
C GLY A 394 1.94 36.90 -12.04
N SER A 395 2.69 37.07 -10.95
CA SER A 395 2.45 38.07 -9.91
C SER A 395 3.76 38.66 -9.38
N SER A 396 3.73 39.88 -8.85
CA SER A 396 4.87 40.49 -8.14
C SER A 396 4.98 39.95 -6.72
N LEU A 397 6.09 39.31 -6.37
CA LEU A 397 6.40 38.93 -4.99
C LEU A 397 6.76 40.18 -4.16
N SER A 398 6.41 40.14 -2.87
CA SER A 398 6.82 41.14 -1.88
C SER A 398 8.25 40.89 -1.38
N SER A 399 8.88 41.89 -0.75
CA SER A 399 10.26 41.74 -0.24
C SER A 399 10.41 40.62 0.80
N VAL A 400 9.39 40.38 1.64
CA VAL A 400 9.38 39.27 2.60
C VAL A 400 9.37 37.93 1.86
N GLN A 401 8.49 37.78 0.87
CA GLN A 401 8.42 36.57 0.05
C GLN A 401 9.72 36.31 -0.72
N VAL A 402 10.39 37.36 -1.20
CA VAL A 402 11.69 37.23 -1.87
C VAL A 402 12.80 36.82 -0.89
N THR A 403 12.75 37.31 0.36
CA THR A 403 13.66 36.87 1.42
C THR A 403 13.43 35.41 1.79
N ASP A 404 12.17 34.99 1.91
CA ASP A 404 11.83 33.59 2.18
C ASP A 404 12.27 32.68 1.03
N LEU A 405 12.05 33.09 -0.23
CA LEU A 405 12.50 32.39 -1.44
C LEU A 405 14.03 32.21 -1.48
N TYR A 406 14.77 33.22 -1.02
CA TYR A 406 16.23 33.18 -0.88
C TYR A 406 16.67 32.21 0.24
N ASN A 407 15.98 32.24 1.38
CA ASN A 407 16.29 31.43 2.57
C ASN A 407 15.70 30.02 2.52
N GLU A 408 15.16 29.58 1.38
CA GLU A 408 14.69 28.21 1.22
C GLU A 408 15.80 27.18 1.42
N THR A 409 17.05 27.53 1.11
CA THR A 409 18.23 26.66 1.25
C THR A 409 18.71 26.61 2.70
N GLU A 410 19.12 25.42 3.15
CA GLU A 410 19.75 25.21 4.45
C GLU A 410 21.01 26.08 4.63
N SER A 411 21.14 26.75 5.78
CA SER A 411 22.25 27.68 6.05
C SER A 411 23.53 26.95 6.47
N ALA A 412 23.39 25.78 7.10
CA ALA A 412 24.44 24.80 7.35
C ALA A 412 23.78 23.49 7.78
N GLY A 413 24.32 22.37 7.31
CA GLY A 413 23.77 21.05 7.57
C GLY A 413 24.86 19.99 7.62
N TRP A 414 24.72 19.02 8.50
CA TRP A 414 25.60 17.85 8.56
C TRP A 414 24.76 16.61 8.78
N ASP A 415 24.79 15.68 7.82
CA ASP A 415 24.09 14.39 7.93
C ASP A 415 24.73 13.49 9.00
N LEU A 416 26.04 13.65 9.22
CA LEU A 416 26.83 12.91 10.20
C LEU A 416 26.81 11.40 9.93
N ASP A 417 26.95 11.02 8.66
CA ASP A 417 26.83 9.65 8.15
C ASP A 417 28.08 9.14 7.39
N GLU A 418 29.19 9.89 7.40
CA GLU A 418 30.39 9.60 6.61
C GLU A 418 31.06 8.26 6.96
N GLY A 419 30.83 7.76 8.18
CA GLY A 419 31.18 6.40 8.61
C GLY A 419 32.67 6.13 8.83
N LYS A 420 33.57 7.05 8.46
CA LYS A 420 35.02 6.94 8.68
C LYS A 420 35.73 8.29 8.61
N GLY A 421 36.93 8.35 9.19
CA GLY A 421 37.79 9.54 9.17
C GLY A 421 37.40 10.58 10.22
N ASN A 422 38.09 11.72 10.20
CA ASN A 422 37.95 12.79 11.20
C ASN A 422 37.31 14.07 10.63
N THR A 423 36.85 14.02 9.38
CA THR A 423 36.21 15.15 8.70
C THR A 423 34.73 14.88 8.58
N VAL A 424 33.92 15.87 8.93
CA VAL A 424 32.48 15.90 8.65
C VAL A 424 32.24 16.95 7.58
N TYR A 425 31.51 16.58 6.54
CA TYR A 425 31.21 17.44 5.41
C TYR A 425 29.91 18.19 5.64
N ASP A 426 29.90 19.46 5.25
CA ASP A 426 28.67 20.26 5.21
C ASP A 426 27.87 19.86 3.97
N ASN A 427 26.60 19.49 4.16
CA ASN A 427 25.69 19.01 3.11
C ASN A 427 25.41 20.05 2.02
N ASN A 428 25.73 21.32 2.30
CA ASN A 428 25.35 22.46 1.47
C ASN A 428 26.54 23.14 0.78
N GLY A 429 27.74 22.58 0.90
CA GLY A 429 28.91 23.11 0.19
C GLY A 429 29.37 24.50 0.62
N ASN A 430 28.90 25.01 1.77
CA ASN A 430 29.17 26.37 2.25
C ASN A 430 30.55 26.48 2.94
N GLN A 431 31.46 25.53 2.69
CA GLN A 431 32.78 25.42 3.30
C GLN A 431 32.74 25.33 4.84
N HIS A 432 31.65 24.79 5.40
CA HIS A 432 31.55 24.49 6.84
C HIS A 432 31.98 23.06 7.20
N ASN A 433 32.86 22.47 6.39
CA ASN A 433 33.49 21.20 6.72
C ASN A 433 34.20 21.34 8.06
N ALA A 434 34.03 20.33 8.90
CA ALA A 434 34.47 20.35 10.27
C ALA A 434 35.47 19.24 10.52
N LEU A 435 36.36 19.44 11.49
CA LEU A 435 37.23 18.38 11.99
C LEU A 435 36.90 18.09 13.45
N ALA A 436 36.90 16.82 13.82
CA ALA A 436 37.16 16.42 15.20
C ALA A 436 38.55 15.79 15.29
N THR A 437 39.09 15.74 16.51
CA THR A 437 40.42 15.13 16.75
C THR A 437 40.31 13.60 16.70
N ALA A 438 39.17 13.04 17.14
CA ALA A 438 38.90 11.60 17.13
C ALA A 438 37.39 11.34 16.99
N ILE A 439 36.85 11.41 15.76
CA ILE A 439 35.43 11.08 15.54
C ILE A 439 35.22 9.59 15.80
N ARG A 440 34.15 9.26 16.53
CA ARG A 440 33.69 7.90 16.74
C ARG A 440 32.46 7.65 15.89
N TRP A 441 32.65 6.94 14.79
CA TRP A 441 31.55 6.48 13.95
C TRP A 441 30.98 5.20 14.53
N ILE A 442 29.67 5.18 14.76
CA ILE A 442 28.95 3.96 15.09
C ILE A 442 27.87 3.72 14.05
N THR A 443 27.47 2.47 13.88
CA THR A 443 26.30 2.14 13.06
C THR A 443 25.06 2.74 13.73
N GLY A 444 24.26 3.48 12.97
CA GLY A 444 22.99 4.03 13.46
C GLY A 444 22.02 2.89 13.82
N HIS A 445 21.16 3.13 14.81
CA HIS A 445 20.18 2.13 15.25
C HIS A 445 18.93 2.21 14.37
N GLY A 446 18.67 1.21 13.54
CA GLY A 446 17.47 1.15 12.69
C GLY A 446 17.55 2.00 11.40
N SER A 447 16.43 2.06 10.70
CA SER A 447 16.22 2.64 9.37
C SER A 447 16.40 4.14 9.20
N SER A 448 16.74 4.86 10.27
CA SER A 448 16.80 6.32 10.23
C SER A 448 18.18 6.83 9.82
N PHE A 449 19.27 6.09 10.13
CA PHE A 449 20.65 6.54 9.88
C PHE A 449 21.57 5.35 9.56
N SER A 450 22.29 5.39 8.43
CA SER A 450 23.28 4.36 8.05
C SER A 450 24.51 4.39 8.96
N LYS A 451 24.97 5.59 9.32
CA LYS A 451 26.04 5.89 10.28
C LYS A 451 25.67 7.13 11.08
N VAL A 452 26.19 7.19 12.31
CA VAL A 452 26.00 8.35 13.20
C VAL A 452 27.30 8.66 13.93
N VAL A 453 27.40 9.88 14.44
CA VAL A 453 28.53 10.30 15.27
C VAL A 453 28.20 10.07 16.74
N ASN A 454 29.06 9.31 17.42
CA ASN A 454 29.05 9.13 18.86
C ASN A 454 30.01 10.13 19.52
N ILE A 455 29.49 10.95 20.44
CA ILE A 455 30.22 12.02 21.10
C ILE A 455 30.28 11.72 22.59
N THR A 456 31.40 11.15 23.06
CA THR A 456 31.63 10.78 24.46
C THR A 456 32.53 11.76 25.21
N ASP A 457 33.34 12.52 24.50
CA ASP A 457 34.37 13.40 25.07
C ASP A 457 34.71 14.59 24.14
N ALA A 458 35.54 15.51 24.64
CA ALA A 458 35.91 16.73 23.93
C ALA A 458 36.73 16.49 22.64
N ALA A 459 37.35 15.31 22.49
CA ALA A 459 38.09 14.94 21.29
C ALA A 459 37.16 14.43 20.17
N SER A 460 36.04 13.80 20.56
CA SER A 460 34.96 13.36 19.65
C SER A 460 34.00 14.46 19.19
N ALA A 461 34.00 15.62 19.86
CA ALA A 461 33.17 16.76 19.47
C ALA A 461 33.69 17.43 18.18
N ILE A 462 32.76 17.78 17.30
CA ILE A 462 33.06 18.29 15.95
C ILE A 462 33.25 19.81 16.00
N LYS A 463 34.35 20.30 15.45
CA LYS A 463 34.73 21.72 15.47
C LYS A 463 34.69 22.29 14.06
N VAL A 464 33.73 23.18 13.82
CA VAL A 464 33.62 23.94 12.59
C VAL A 464 34.34 25.27 12.79
N ASN A 465 35.56 25.38 12.25
CA ASN A 465 36.35 26.61 12.35
C ASN A 465 35.76 27.71 11.46
N ASN A 466 35.74 28.95 11.96
CA ASN A 466 35.31 30.13 11.20
C ASN A 466 33.92 30.01 10.54
N ALA A 467 32.98 29.28 11.17
CA ALA A 467 31.63 29.11 10.66
C ALA A 467 30.96 30.48 10.41
N LYS A 468 30.47 30.72 9.19
CA LYS A 468 29.70 31.92 8.82
C LYS A 468 28.19 31.72 9.03
N VAL A 469 27.83 30.81 9.94
CA VAL A 469 26.44 30.53 10.34
C VAL A 469 25.91 31.69 11.18
N SER A 470 24.83 32.31 10.70
CA SER A 470 24.21 33.52 11.26
C SER A 470 22.72 33.29 11.48
N LEU A 471 22.24 33.35 12.74
CA LEU A 471 20.83 33.09 13.07
C LEU A 471 19.91 34.33 12.87
N GLY A 472 20.45 35.54 13.01
CA GLY A 472 19.69 36.78 12.84
C GLY A 472 18.45 36.89 13.74
N ASN A 473 17.31 37.27 13.15
CA ASN A 473 16.03 37.45 13.85
C ASN A 473 14.95 36.42 13.44
N ARG A 474 15.27 35.49 12.53
CA ARG A 474 14.40 34.40 12.09
C ARG A 474 15.26 33.16 11.81
N PHE A 475 15.02 32.05 12.50
CA PHE A 475 15.80 30.82 12.29
C PHE A 475 15.09 29.55 12.72
N THR A 476 15.62 28.41 12.26
CA THR A 476 15.31 27.07 12.73
C THR A 476 16.61 26.32 13.02
N ILE A 477 16.66 25.57 14.12
CA ILE A 477 17.73 24.60 14.41
C ILE A 477 17.06 23.26 14.65
N ALA A 478 17.54 22.20 14.01
CA ALA A 478 17.05 20.84 14.21
C ALA A 478 18.17 19.82 14.28
N ALA A 479 17.92 18.70 14.96
CA ALA A 479 18.85 17.58 15.06
C ALA A 479 18.12 16.29 15.41
N TRP A 480 18.64 15.17 14.95
CA TRP A 480 18.38 13.87 15.56
C TRP A 480 19.40 13.61 16.66
N VAL A 481 18.92 13.17 17.82
CA VAL A 481 19.73 13.04 19.03
C VAL A 481 19.30 11.83 19.85
N GLN A 482 20.26 11.05 20.33
CA GLN A 482 20.05 9.96 21.29
C GLN A 482 21.05 10.12 22.43
N VAL A 483 20.55 10.26 23.65
CA VAL A 483 21.40 10.58 24.80
C VAL A 483 20.95 9.74 25.99
N SER A 484 21.89 9.09 26.69
CA SER A 484 21.56 8.26 27.85
C SER A 484 21.15 9.11 29.06
N PRO A 485 20.37 8.58 30.03
CA PRO A 485 20.05 9.30 31.25
C PRO A 485 21.31 9.71 32.02
N SER A 486 21.56 11.02 32.14
CA SER A 486 22.64 11.55 32.98
C SER A 486 22.28 12.94 33.48
N ARG A 487 22.33 13.13 34.80
CA ARG A 487 21.90 14.37 35.47
C ARG A 487 23.06 15.15 36.10
N SER A 488 24.29 14.67 35.96
CA SER A 488 25.47 15.22 36.66
C SER A 488 26.00 16.53 36.08
N GLY A 489 25.72 16.83 34.80
CA GLY A 489 26.24 18.02 34.10
C GLY A 489 25.32 18.56 33.02
N ARG A 490 25.64 19.76 32.51
CA ARG A 490 25.03 20.31 31.29
C ARG A 490 25.61 19.53 30.10
N ARG A 491 24.79 19.28 29.07
CA ARG A 491 25.23 18.55 27.87
C ARG A 491 24.83 19.33 26.63
N VAL A 492 25.77 19.59 25.73
CA VAL A 492 25.54 20.50 24.61
C VAL A 492 25.39 19.73 23.30
N LEU A 493 24.31 19.99 22.57
CA LEU A 493 24.07 19.43 21.24
C LEU A 493 24.78 20.29 20.19
N LEU A 494 24.66 21.61 20.31
CA LEU A 494 25.22 22.58 19.37
C LEU A 494 25.57 23.89 20.10
N SER A 495 26.73 24.48 19.81
CA SER A 495 27.09 25.81 20.33
C SER A 495 27.94 26.63 19.36
N LYS A 496 27.79 27.95 19.41
CA LYS A 496 28.64 28.91 18.68
C LYS A 496 29.14 29.98 19.64
N GLY A 497 30.45 30.24 19.65
CA GLY A 497 31.08 31.26 20.51
C GLY A 497 31.02 30.94 22.01
N ARG A 498 31.84 31.61 22.84
CA ARG A 498 31.76 31.42 24.30
C ARG A 498 30.52 32.10 24.86
N ALA A 499 29.98 31.56 25.95
CA ALA A 499 28.81 32.13 26.61
C ALA A 499 29.01 33.63 26.89
N ASN A 500 27.97 34.43 26.62
CA ASN A 500 27.92 35.89 26.76
C ASN A 500 28.77 36.69 25.75
N GLU A 501 29.50 36.05 24.82
CA GLU A 501 30.10 36.76 23.70
C GLU A 501 29.02 37.19 22.70
N THR A 502 29.15 38.38 22.11
CA THR A 502 28.26 38.86 21.06
C THR A 502 28.14 37.83 19.92
N GLY A 503 26.91 37.44 19.58
CA GLY A 503 26.63 36.44 18.53
C GLY A 503 26.76 34.98 18.98
N SER A 504 26.99 34.71 20.27
CA SER A 504 27.00 33.34 20.80
C SER A 504 25.61 32.72 20.92
N PHE A 505 25.51 31.41 20.75
CA PHE A 505 24.27 30.65 21.03
C PHE A 505 24.56 29.19 21.42
N SER A 506 23.61 28.54 22.06
CA SER A 506 23.69 27.11 22.43
C SER A 506 22.32 26.44 22.48
N LEU A 507 22.24 25.22 21.94
CA LEU A 507 21.19 24.23 22.16
C LEU A 507 21.75 23.12 23.06
N SER A 508 21.13 22.91 24.22
CA SER A 508 21.71 22.07 25.28
C SER A 508 20.66 21.42 26.18
N LEU A 509 21.06 20.44 26.97
CA LEU A 509 20.28 19.83 28.04
C LEU A 509 20.66 20.43 29.39
N GLN A 510 19.64 20.84 30.14
CA GLN A 510 19.79 21.44 31.47
C GLN A 510 20.44 20.47 32.46
N LYS A 511 21.40 20.95 33.25
CA LYS A 511 21.98 20.20 34.38
C LYS A 511 20.89 19.85 35.41
N GLY A 512 20.89 18.62 35.93
CA GLY A 512 19.94 18.15 36.93
C GLY A 512 18.59 17.70 36.37
N THR A 513 18.04 18.35 35.33
CA THR A 513 16.70 18.06 34.79
C THR A 513 16.67 17.48 33.39
N GLY A 514 17.75 17.61 32.60
CA GLY A 514 17.83 17.15 31.20
C GLY A 514 16.85 17.80 30.22
N ASN A 515 16.20 18.91 30.61
CA ASN A 515 15.30 19.63 29.72
C ASN A 515 16.05 20.30 28.57
N LEU A 516 15.46 20.31 27.37
CA LEU A 516 16.02 21.03 26.22
C LEU A 516 15.97 22.55 26.46
N LEU A 517 17.12 23.21 26.31
CA LEU A 517 17.33 24.64 26.50
C LEU A 517 17.92 25.27 25.24
N PHE A 518 17.45 26.48 24.92
CA PHE A 518 18.13 27.36 23.97
C PHE A 518 18.59 28.65 24.64
N SER A 519 19.82 29.09 24.34
CA SER A 519 20.42 30.30 24.87
C SER A 519 21.14 31.06 23.76
N ALA A 520 21.08 32.39 23.76
CA ALA A 520 21.82 33.22 22.80
C ALA A 520 22.14 34.62 23.34
N ALA A 521 23.29 35.16 22.95
CA ALA A 521 23.65 36.55 23.23
C ALA A 521 22.71 37.48 22.46
N GLY A 522 21.91 38.24 23.22
CA GLY A 522 20.82 39.07 22.70
C GLY A 522 19.43 38.65 23.21
N PHE A 523 19.33 37.49 23.85
CA PHE A 523 18.10 36.99 24.51
C PHE A 523 18.20 37.12 26.04
N PRO A 524 17.07 37.10 26.78
CA PRO A 524 17.03 37.36 28.23
C PRO A 524 17.63 36.25 29.12
N GLY A 525 18.26 35.23 28.53
CA GLY A 525 18.85 34.08 29.23
C GLY A 525 18.47 32.74 28.60
N ASP A 526 18.55 31.66 29.38
CA ASP A 526 18.17 30.31 28.95
C ASP A 526 16.65 30.19 28.80
N ILE A 527 16.21 29.80 27.60
CA ILE A 527 14.81 29.57 27.27
C ILE A 527 14.55 28.07 27.34
N ASN A 528 13.69 27.66 28.27
CA ASN A 528 13.41 26.26 28.57
C ASN A 528 12.23 25.72 27.75
N GLY A 529 12.49 24.67 26.95
CA GLY A 529 11.51 23.98 26.11
C GLY A 529 10.49 23.13 26.87
N GLY A 530 10.79 22.75 28.11
CA GLY A 530 9.85 22.06 29.01
C GLY A 530 9.75 20.53 28.83
N PHE A 531 10.65 19.90 28.08
CA PHE A 531 10.68 18.45 27.87
C PHE A 531 12.09 17.88 27.86
N GLN A 532 12.18 16.59 28.16
CA GLN A 532 13.40 15.79 28.19
C GLN A 532 13.55 14.93 26.92
N ILE A 533 14.80 14.59 26.61
CA ILE A 533 15.20 13.72 25.49
C ILE A 533 16.34 12.75 25.87
N ASP A 534 16.55 12.53 27.18
CA ASP A 534 17.66 11.74 27.69
C ASP A 534 17.23 10.37 28.23
N ASP A 535 16.38 9.69 27.46
CA ASP A 535 15.81 8.36 27.69
C ASP A 535 16.51 7.27 26.86
N ASN A 536 17.65 7.60 26.26
CA ASN A 536 18.45 6.69 25.43
C ASN A 536 17.76 6.18 24.15
N ILE A 537 16.71 6.85 23.68
CA ILE A 537 16.11 6.62 22.35
C ILE A 537 16.34 7.82 21.43
N TRP A 538 16.18 7.61 20.12
CA TRP A 538 16.33 8.69 19.13
C TRP A 538 15.14 9.63 19.18
N HIS A 539 15.43 10.93 19.29
CA HIS A 539 14.46 12.00 19.17
C HIS A 539 14.83 12.96 18.07
N HIS A 540 13.83 13.45 17.34
CA HIS A 540 13.99 14.63 16.50
C HIS A 540 13.63 15.87 17.31
N VAL A 541 14.61 16.74 17.57
CA VAL A 541 14.40 18.02 18.24
C VAL A 541 14.47 19.15 17.24
N MET A 542 13.56 20.11 17.35
CA MET A 542 13.57 21.32 16.52
C MET A 542 13.18 22.54 17.34
N ILE A 543 13.87 23.65 17.12
CA ILE A 543 13.48 24.96 17.63
C ILE A 543 13.33 25.96 16.48
N THR A 544 12.36 26.87 16.59
CA THR A 544 12.17 27.96 15.62
C THR A 544 12.04 29.28 16.34
N PHE A 545 12.71 30.32 15.86
CA PHE A 545 12.50 31.69 16.32
C PHE A 545 12.05 32.58 15.16
N GLY A 546 10.98 33.33 15.36
CA GLY A 546 10.49 34.33 14.41
C GLY A 546 9.27 35.04 14.97
N ASP A 547 9.01 36.27 14.52
CA ASP A 547 7.86 37.07 14.95
C ASP A 547 7.79 37.27 16.48
N GLY A 548 8.95 37.31 17.14
CA GLY A 548 9.07 37.46 18.60
C GLY A 548 8.70 36.21 19.40
N GLN A 549 8.60 35.05 18.76
CA GLN A 549 8.26 33.78 19.40
C GLN A 549 9.34 32.72 19.15
N MET A 550 9.76 32.04 20.22
CA MET A 550 10.52 30.80 20.17
C MET A 550 9.57 29.61 20.34
N LYS A 551 9.65 28.61 19.47
CA LYS A 551 8.86 27.38 19.54
C LYS A 551 9.78 26.17 19.65
N PHE A 552 9.41 25.21 20.47
CA PHE A 552 10.16 23.97 20.67
C PHE A 552 9.31 22.78 20.26
N TYR A 553 9.91 21.88 19.51
CA TYR A 553 9.27 20.68 18.97
C TYR A 553 10.07 19.44 19.37
N LYS A 554 9.35 18.39 19.75
CA LYS A 554 9.86 17.03 19.99
C LYS A 554 9.09 16.09 19.06
N ASP A 555 9.80 15.32 18.25
CA ASP A 555 9.23 14.30 17.36
C ASP A 555 8.07 14.84 16.50
N ARG A 556 8.33 16.00 15.89
CA ARG A 556 7.40 16.82 15.08
C ARG A 556 6.25 17.49 15.85
N GLN A 557 6.05 17.18 17.12
CA GLN A 557 5.01 17.79 17.92
C GLN A 557 5.50 19.11 18.54
N LEU A 558 4.71 20.17 18.41
CA LEU A 558 4.96 21.44 19.11
C LEU A 558 4.74 21.22 20.61
N VAL A 559 5.79 21.35 21.41
CA VAL A 559 5.71 21.17 22.86
C VAL A 559 5.47 22.50 23.57
N LYS A 560 6.14 23.56 23.12
CA LYS A 560 6.09 24.85 23.84
C LYS A 560 6.32 26.04 22.92
N THR A 561 5.62 27.14 23.21
CA THR A 561 5.85 28.46 22.61
C THR A 561 6.20 29.45 23.72
N VAL A 562 7.24 30.27 23.52
CA VAL A 562 7.72 31.27 24.47
C VAL A 562 7.87 32.60 23.74
N ALA A 563 7.32 33.68 24.28
CA ALA A 563 7.58 35.03 23.77
C ALA A 563 9.01 35.46 24.14
N VAL A 564 9.81 35.84 23.15
CA VAL A 564 11.22 36.20 23.31
C VAL A 564 11.50 37.50 22.57
N LYS A 565 12.06 38.47 23.29
CA LYS A 565 12.53 39.74 22.71
C LYS A 565 14.03 39.66 22.45
N GLY A 566 14.46 40.14 21.28
CA GLY A 566 15.87 40.24 20.91
C GLY A 566 16.19 39.70 19.52
N THR A 567 17.46 39.75 19.14
CA THR A 567 18.02 39.21 17.90
C THR A 567 19.40 38.65 18.17
N VAL A 568 19.83 37.63 17.42
CA VAL A 568 21.19 37.09 17.52
C VAL A 568 22.08 37.80 16.49
N ALA A 569 23.11 38.50 16.96
CA ALA A 569 24.03 39.23 16.09
C ALA A 569 24.89 38.28 15.23
N ASP A 570 25.18 38.67 14.00
CA ASP A 570 26.08 37.92 13.12
C ASP A 570 27.54 38.14 13.53
N LYS A 571 28.25 37.06 13.84
CA LYS A 571 29.68 37.11 14.14
C LYS A 571 30.36 35.81 13.75
N THR A 572 31.50 35.93 13.10
CA THR A 572 32.39 34.79 12.87
C THR A 572 32.93 34.29 14.21
N ALA A 573 32.54 33.07 14.55
CA ALA A 573 32.99 32.36 15.74
C ALA A 573 32.92 30.86 15.45
N ARG A 574 33.75 30.08 16.17
CA ARG A 574 33.74 28.61 16.08
C ARG A 574 32.36 28.08 16.46
N LEU A 575 31.85 27.16 15.65
CA LEU A 575 30.66 26.37 15.92
C LEU A 575 31.13 24.96 16.34
N ASN A 576 30.54 24.41 17.37
CA ASN A 576 30.83 23.09 17.91
C ASN A 576 29.55 22.26 17.91
N ILE A 577 29.65 21.03 17.42
CA ILE A 577 28.58 20.03 17.48
C ILE A 577 28.97 19.01 18.54
N GLY A 578 28.11 18.84 19.53
CA GLY A 578 28.29 17.92 20.66
C GLY A 578 29.12 18.43 21.84
N SER A 579 29.46 19.72 21.90
CA SER A 579 30.13 20.32 23.05
C SER A 579 29.92 21.84 23.14
N ALA A 580 30.24 22.41 24.30
CA ALA A 580 30.37 23.85 24.48
C ALA A 580 31.61 24.40 23.75
N ALA A 581 31.67 25.72 23.57
CA ALA A 581 32.72 26.36 22.76
C ALA A 581 34.14 26.28 23.34
N ASP A 582 34.28 26.03 24.63
CA ASP A 582 35.54 25.74 25.32
C ASP A 582 35.93 24.24 25.28
N GLY A 583 35.06 23.39 24.71
CA GLY A 583 35.21 21.94 24.67
C GLY A 583 34.73 21.22 25.93
N LEU A 584 34.18 21.95 26.91
CA LEU A 584 33.53 21.38 28.09
C LEU A 584 32.06 21.02 27.80
N ASP A 585 31.34 20.46 28.77
CA ASP A 585 29.90 20.10 28.69
C ASP A 585 29.53 19.28 27.44
N VAL A 586 30.24 18.17 27.24
CA VAL A 586 30.06 17.26 26.10
C VAL A 586 28.68 16.60 26.10
N LEU A 587 28.18 16.27 24.91
CA LEU A 587 26.87 15.64 24.75
C LEU A 587 26.76 14.31 25.50
N ASN A 588 27.82 13.48 25.46
CA ASN A 588 27.80 12.09 25.90
C ASN A 588 26.60 11.32 25.29
N GLY A 589 26.56 11.26 23.97
CA GLY A 589 25.45 10.68 23.20
C GLY A 589 25.71 10.66 21.70
N ASN A 590 24.70 10.29 20.93
CA ASN A 590 24.75 10.17 19.47
C ASN A 590 24.01 11.34 18.80
N LEU A 591 24.52 11.80 17.66
CA LEU A 591 23.90 12.84 16.82
C LEU A 591 23.84 12.40 15.36
N SER A 592 22.78 12.84 14.68
CA SER A 592 22.65 12.75 13.22
C SER A 592 21.84 13.94 12.67
N HIS A 593 22.02 14.26 11.39
CA HIS A 593 21.22 15.26 10.64
C HIS A 593 21.01 16.58 11.41
N VAL A 594 22.11 17.25 11.73
CA VAL A 594 22.10 18.56 12.39
C VAL A 594 21.94 19.63 11.34
N SER A 595 20.87 20.43 11.42
CA SER A 595 20.51 21.42 10.42
C SER A 595 20.20 22.79 11.02
N ILE A 596 20.59 23.85 10.31
CA ILE A 596 20.37 25.24 10.68
C ILE A 596 19.80 25.99 9.47
N TYR A 597 18.68 26.68 9.66
CA TYR A 597 18.02 27.49 8.64
C TYR A 597 17.87 28.93 9.11
N ASN A 598 18.02 29.89 8.21
CA ASN A 598 17.76 31.31 8.49
C ASN A 598 16.31 31.69 8.16
N ALA A 599 15.40 30.77 8.43
CA ALA A 599 13.97 30.88 8.23
C ALA A 599 13.23 30.06 9.29
N VAL A 600 11.98 30.42 9.56
CA VAL A 600 11.07 29.61 10.38
C VAL A 600 10.55 28.47 9.51
N LYS A 601 10.86 27.22 9.85
CA LYS A 601 10.41 26.01 9.17
C LYS A 601 9.34 25.29 10.01
N ILE A 602 8.55 24.44 9.37
CA ILE A 602 7.71 23.45 10.06
C ILE A 602 8.42 22.08 10.11
N PRO A 603 8.07 21.18 11.05
CA PRO A 603 8.75 19.90 11.20
C PRO A 603 8.84 19.09 9.91
N GLU A 604 7.80 19.13 9.09
CA GLU A 604 7.69 18.40 7.82
C GLU A 604 8.67 18.91 6.75
N GLU A 605 9.07 20.18 6.81
CA GLU A 605 10.05 20.78 5.89
C GLU A 605 11.50 20.41 6.25
N VAL A 606 11.71 19.89 7.46
CA VAL A 606 13.04 19.59 8.01
C VAL A 606 13.26 18.07 8.14
N THR A 607 12.19 17.28 8.19
CA THR A 607 12.25 15.83 8.35
C THR A 607 11.72 15.11 7.11
N ALA A 608 12.57 14.85 6.11
CA ALA A 608 12.18 14.09 4.90
C ALA A 608 11.89 12.60 5.17
N VAL A 609 12.31 12.06 6.33
CA VAL A 609 12.00 10.68 6.74
C VAL A 609 10.71 10.66 7.54
N VAL A 610 9.61 10.24 6.92
CA VAL A 610 8.34 9.96 7.61
C VAL A 610 8.32 8.47 7.98
N PRO A 611 8.38 8.08 9.26
CA PRO A 611 7.95 6.74 9.64
C PRO A 611 6.47 6.61 9.23
N PRO A 612 6.04 5.53 8.56
CA PRO A 612 4.65 5.37 8.15
C PRO A 612 3.72 5.45 9.36
N ALA A 613 2.45 5.85 9.17
CA ALA A 613 1.49 6.07 10.26
C ALA A 613 1.10 4.77 11.02
N GLY A 614 1.58 3.62 10.57
CA GLY A 614 1.26 2.28 11.06
C GLY A 614 1.62 1.22 10.01
N PRO A 615 1.30 -0.06 10.26
CA PRO A 615 1.46 -1.10 9.26
C PRO A 615 0.62 -0.85 8.02
N VAL A 616 1.24 -0.94 6.84
CA VAL A 616 0.52 -0.90 5.55
C VAL A 616 -0.39 -2.13 5.39
N LEU A 617 0.09 -3.30 5.84
CA LEU A 617 -0.73 -4.51 5.91
C LEU A 617 -1.30 -4.70 7.30
N VAL A 618 -2.62 -4.74 7.38
CA VAL A 618 -3.34 -5.01 8.62
C VAL A 618 -3.50 -6.53 8.76
N LEU A 619 -2.74 -7.11 9.68
CA LEU A 619 -2.70 -8.56 9.92
C LEU A 619 -3.57 -8.91 11.13
N LYS A 620 -4.71 -9.57 10.93
CA LYS A 620 -5.58 -9.98 12.05
C LYS A 620 -5.73 -11.50 12.17
N ARG A 621 -5.93 -12.20 11.05
CA ARG A 621 -6.26 -13.64 11.03
C ARG A 621 -5.50 -14.35 9.91
N GLY A 622 -4.35 -14.89 10.27
CA GLY A 622 -3.43 -15.55 9.34
C GLY A 622 -3.42 -17.07 9.46
N ILE A 623 -2.98 -17.71 8.39
CA ILE A 623 -2.73 -19.16 8.32
C ILE A 623 -1.32 -19.41 7.80
N VAL A 624 -0.58 -20.29 8.47
CA VAL A 624 0.82 -20.59 8.16
C VAL A 624 0.93 -21.82 7.26
N PHE A 625 1.74 -21.69 6.20
CA PHE A 625 2.17 -22.75 5.30
C PHE A 625 3.66 -23.03 5.53
N ASP A 626 3.97 -24.21 6.05
CA ASP A 626 5.31 -24.59 6.51
C ASP A 626 6.11 -25.32 5.41
N ARG A 627 5.47 -26.28 4.71
CA ARG A 627 6.00 -27.05 3.55
C ARG A 627 7.52 -27.33 3.62
N ILE A 628 7.89 -28.57 3.97
CA ILE A 628 9.26 -29.02 4.28
C ILE A 628 10.32 -28.71 3.17
N GLN A 629 10.87 -27.50 3.17
CA GLN A 629 11.88 -27.03 2.20
C GLN A 629 13.30 -27.50 2.54
N ASN A 630 13.58 -27.81 3.81
CA ASN A 630 14.88 -28.31 4.26
C ASN A 630 15.26 -29.71 3.73
N GLN A 631 14.41 -30.32 2.90
CA GLN A 631 14.69 -31.55 2.15
C GLN A 631 15.12 -31.30 0.69
N GLY A 632 15.27 -30.03 0.31
CA GLY A 632 15.73 -29.59 -1.02
C GLY A 632 14.64 -28.93 -1.88
N LEU A 633 15.08 -28.05 -2.80
CA LEU A 633 14.23 -27.36 -3.77
C LEU A 633 14.38 -27.93 -5.20
N PRO A 634 13.29 -28.02 -5.99
CA PRO A 634 11.91 -27.73 -5.59
C PRO A 634 11.38 -28.80 -4.63
N VAL A 635 10.47 -28.42 -3.72
CA VAL A 635 9.81 -29.39 -2.84
C VAL A 635 8.98 -30.37 -3.67
N LYS A 636 8.78 -31.58 -3.14
CA LYS A 636 7.97 -32.64 -3.77
C LYS A 636 6.60 -32.10 -4.18
N GLU A 637 6.11 -32.52 -5.34
CA GLU A 637 4.86 -32.02 -5.93
C GLU A 637 3.69 -32.10 -4.94
N GLU A 638 3.58 -33.21 -4.21
CA GLU A 638 2.55 -33.40 -3.19
C GLU A 638 2.69 -32.52 -1.95
N TRP A 639 3.81 -31.82 -1.76
CA TRP A 639 4.09 -30.90 -0.66
C TRP A 639 4.05 -29.43 -1.11
N GLN A 640 3.83 -29.14 -2.39
CA GLN A 640 3.73 -27.77 -2.86
C GLN A 640 2.43 -27.11 -2.38
N ILE A 641 2.46 -25.79 -2.24
CA ILE A 641 1.24 -25.02 -2.00
C ILE A 641 0.42 -24.99 -3.31
N SER A 642 -0.80 -25.50 -3.25
CA SER A 642 -1.73 -25.51 -4.37
C SER A 642 -2.63 -24.27 -4.37
N ALA A 643 -3.14 -23.89 -5.54
CA ALA A 643 -4.14 -22.82 -5.64
C ALA A 643 -5.41 -23.15 -4.83
N ASN A 644 -5.75 -24.44 -4.71
CA ASN A 644 -6.89 -24.90 -3.92
C ASN A 644 -6.68 -24.65 -2.43
N ASP A 645 -5.46 -24.81 -1.91
CA ASP A 645 -5.17 -24.53 -0.50
C ASP A 645 -5.49 -23.07 -0.15
N ILE A 646 -5.03 -22.15 -1.01
CA ILE A 646 -5.25 -20.70 -0.82
C ILE A 646 -6.74 -20.35 -0.98
N ALA A 647 -7.42 -20.96 -1.95
CA ALA A 647 -8.85 -20.77 -2.14
C ALA A 647 -9.66 -21.21 -0.91
N VAL A 648 -9.33 -22.38 -0.33
CA VAL A 648 -9.95 -22.87 0.91
C VAL A 648 -9.68 -21.90 2.06
N ALA A 649 -8.42 -21.50 2.28
CA ALA A 649 -8.06 -20.53 3.31
C ALA A 649 -8.82 -19.19 3.20
N LYS A 650 -8.94 -18.65 1.98
CA LYS A 650 -9.74 -17.45 1.72
C LYS A 650 -11.22 -17.67 1.99
N SER A 651 -11.76 -18.81 1.58
CA SER A 651 -13.20 -19.12 1.68
C SER A 651 -13.69 -19.13 3.14
N ILE A 652 -12.92 -19.70 4.06
CA ILE A 652 -13.25 -19.78 5.49
C ILE A 652 -12.98 -18.47 6.25
N GLY A 653 -12.30 -17.51 5.64
CA GLY A 653 -12.21 -16.14 6.15
C GLY A 653 -10.87 -15.71 6.76
N PHE A 654 -9.75 -16.37 6.40
CA PHE A 654 -8.42 -15.81 6.66
C PHE A 654 -8.22 -14.51 5.85
N ASP A 655 -7.51 -13.53 6.43
CA ASP A 655 -7.25 -12.24 5.78
C ASP A 655 -5.83 -12.11 5.21
N HIS A 656 -4.91 -12.98 5.62
CA HIS A 656 -3.58 -13.13 5.01
C HIS A 656 -3.10 -14.58 5.13
N ILE A 657 -2.04 -14.89 4.37
CA ILE A 657 -1.29 -16.13 4.54
C ILE A 657 0.14 -15.81 4.96
N LYS A 658 0.76 -16.70 5.74
CA LYS A 658 2.19 -16.67 6.05
C LYS A 658 2.85 -17.88 5.40
N ILE A 659 3.89 -17.65 4.61
CA ILE A 659 4.67 -18.71 3.96
C ILE A 659 6.06 -18.73 4.57
N LEU A 660 6.45 -19.87 5.11
CA LEU A 660 7.78 -20.10 5.65
C LEU A 660 8.76 -20.37 4.51
N PHE A 661 9.95 -19.79 4.59
CA PHE A 661 11.05 -20.03 3.66
C PHE A 661 12.31 -20.41 4.44
N THR A 662 12.85 -21.60 4.22
CA THR A 662 14.07 -22.07 4.89
C THR A 662 15.27 -21.26 4.38
N ALA A 663 15.80 -20.35 5.21
CA ALA A 663 16.83 -19.39 4.82
C ALA A 663 18.09 -20.04 4.20
N ASP A 664 18.46 -21.24 4.68
CA ASP A 664 19.59 -22.04 4.20
C ASP A 664 19.56 -22.28 2.68
N GLU A 665 18.37 -22.38 2.07
CA GLU A 665 18.22 -22.63 0.63
C GLU A 665 18.44 -21.35 -0.22
N PHE A 666 18.38 -20.19 0.42
CA PHE A 666 18.30 -18.90 -0.27
C PHE A 666 19.53 -18.02 -0.06
N ILE A 667 20.40 -18.35 0.91
CA ILE A 667 21.68 -17.68 1.12
C ILE A 667 22.81 -18.35 0.35
N ARG A 668 23.71 -17.55 -0.23
CA ARG A 668 25.00 -17.99 -0.76
C ARG A 668 26.08 -17.03 -0.27
N ASP A 669 26.92 -17.51 0.65
CA ASP A 669 27.88 -16.70 1.41
C ASP A 669 27.22 -15.54 2.17
N SER A 670 27.20 -14.35 1.57
CA SER A 670 26.57 -13.13 2.08
C SER A 670 25.53 -12.53 1.11
N GLY A 671 25.18 -13.24 0.04
CA GLY A 671 24.27 -12.80 -1.01
C GLY A 671 23.16 -13.81 -1.27
N LEU A 672 22.37 -13.56 -2.31
CA LEU A 672 21.27 -14.43 -2.71
C LEU A 672 21.72 -15.63 -3.53
N ASN A 673 21.16 -16.79 -3.22
CA ASN A 673 21.14 -17.93 -4.12
C ASN A 673 20.03 -17.73 -5.17
N THR A 674 20.38 -17.04 -6.26
CA THR A 674 19.42 -16.68 -7.32
C THR A 674 18.78 -17.89 -8.02
N ALA A 675 19.43 -19.05 -8.01
CA ALA A 675 18.89 -20.28 -8.60
C ALA A 675 17.57 -20.71 -7.93
N ASN A 676 17.43 -20.46 -6.63
CA ASN A 676 16.27 -20.90 -5.84
C ASN A 676 15.16 -19.84 -5.73
N MET A 677 15.41 -18.61 -6.19
CA MET A 677 14.46 -17.48 -6.05
C MET A 677 13.16 -17.64 -6.84
N HIS A 678 13.15 -18.48 -7.88
CA HIS A 678 11.94 -18.80 -8.63
C HIS A 678 10.84 -19.41 -7.73
N PHE A 679 11.24 -20.18 -6.71
CA PHE A 679 10.31 -20.82 -5.77
C PHE A 679 9.59 -19.79 -4.90
N VAL A 680 10.30 -18.77 -4.42
CA VAL A 680 9.71 -17.64 -3.68
C VAL A 680 8.70 -16.91 -4.58
N GLU A 681 9.09 -16.62 -5.82
CA GLU A 681 8.24 -15.91 -6.76
C GLU A 681 6.96 -16.69 -7.12
N GLU A 682 7.07 -17.96 -7.45
CA GLU A 682 5.93 -18.82 -7.77
C GLU A 682 4.96 -18.93 -6.59
N THR A 683 5.49 -19.15 -5.38
CA THR A 683 4.67 -19.40 -4.19
C THR A 683 3.94 -18.14 -3.73
N VAL A 684 4.64 -16.98 -3.71
CA VAL A 684 4.02 -15.69 -3.38
C VAL A 684 2.99 -15.29 -4.44
N ASN A 685 3.26 -15.51 -5.73
CA ASN A 685 2.31 -15.15 -6.78
C ASN A 685 1.03 -16.01 -6.74
N LYS A 686 1.10 -17.29 -6.35
CA LYS A 686 -0.09 -18.13 -6.11
C LYS A 686 -1.00 -17.55 -5.02
N ALA A 687 -0.39 -17.05 -3.94
CA ALA A 687 -1.11 -16.38 -2.85
C ALA A 687 -1.86 -15.13 -3.34
N LEU A 688 -1.12 -14.25 -4.01
CA LEU A 688 -1.61 -12.95 -4.46
C LEU A 688 -2.67 -13.08 -5.56
N ALA A 689 -2.56 -14.07 -6.44
CA ALA A 689 -3.57 -14.36 -7.47
C ALA A 689 -4.95 -14.67 -6.89
N SER A 690 -4.98 -15.22 -5.68
CA SER A 690 -6.23 -15.48 -4.95
C SER A 690 -6.73 -14.25 -4.17
N GLY A 691 -5.99 -13.14 -4.18
CA GLY A 691 -6.34 -11.88 -3.54
C GLY A 691 -6.14 -11.85 -2.03
N LEU A 692 -5.24 -12.67 -1.48
CA LEU A 692 -4.79 -12.58 -0.09
C LEU A 692 -3.37 -11.98 -0.05
N PRO A 693 -3.10 -10.99 0.81
CA PRO A 693 -1.74 -10.58 1.14
C PRO A 693 -0.91 -11.72 1.73
N CYS A 694 0.41 -11.64 1.57
CA CYS A 694 1.35 -12.66 2.01
C CYS A 694 2.38 -12.11 3.00
N VAL A 695 2.52 -12.77 4.15
CA VAL A 695 3.69 -12.62 5.04
C VAL A 695 4.75 -13.59 4.53
N VAL A 696 5.83 -13.04 3.97
CA VAL A 696 7.03 -13.81 3.61
C VAL A 696 7.85 -13.94 4.89
N ASP A 697 8.10 -15.16 5.35
CA ASP A 697 8.87 -15.40 6.58
C ASP A 697 10.15 -16.18 6.30
N LEU A 698 11.30 -15.62 6.70
CA LEU A 698 12.52 -16.39 6.75
C LEU A 698 12.53 -17.23 8.02
N HIS A 699 12.45 -18.54 7.83
CA HIS A 699 12.33 -19.53 8.90
C HIS A 699 13.59 -20.42 8.99
N PRO A 700 14.72 -19.91 9.53
CA PRO A 700 15.98 -20.63 9.55
C PRO A 700 16.01 -21.80 10.54
N GLU A 701 16.74 -22.84 10.17
CA GLU A 701 16.97 -24.00 11.03
C GLU A 701 18.01 -23.71 12.13
N GLY A 702 18.09 -24.59 13.14
CA GLY A 702 18.97 -24.38 14.29
C GLY A 702 20.47 -24.20 13.94
N LYS A 703 20.95 -24.87 12.89
CA LYS A 703 22.33 -24.74 12.41
C LYS A 703 22.60 -23.34 11.83
N PHE A 704 21.66 -22.81 11.04
CA PHE A 704 21.73 -21.45 10.52
C PHE A 704 21.80 -20.45 11.67
N LYS A 705 20.88 -20.55 12.63
CA LYS A 705 20.81 -19.67 13.81
C LYS A 705 22.14 -19.67 14.58
N THR A 706 22.70 -20.84 14.85
CA THR A 706 23.99 -20.95 15.56
C THR A 706 25.15 -20.36 14.76
N HIS A 707 25.20 -20.58 13.44
CA HIS A 707 26.29 -20.07 12.60
C HIS A 707 26.25 -18.54 12.45
N TYR A 708 25.07 -18.01 12.12
CA TYR A 708 24.89 -16.60 11.76
C TYR A 708 24.58 -15.70 12.96
N LEU A 709 23.93 -16.19 14.02
CA LEU A 709 23.68 -15.40 15.23
C LEU A 709 24.74 -15.58 16.31
N GLY A 710 25.52 -16.67 16.26
CA GLY A 710 26.51 -16.99 17.29
C GLY A 710 27.81 -16.18 17.19
N THR A 711 28.09 -15.52 16.06
CA THR A 711 29.33 -14.75 15.83
C THR A 711 29.06 -13.45 15.07
N ASP A 712 29.82 -12.39 15.35
CA ASP A 712 29.67 -11.11 14.64
C ASP A 712 29.97 -11.24 13.13
N THR A 713 30.97 -12.03 12.76
CA THR A 713 31.30 -12.29 11.35
C THR A 713 30.16 -13.02 10.63
N GLY A 714 29.55 -14.02 11.27
CA GLY A 714 28.35 -14.67 10.75
C GLY A 714 27.22 -13.65 10.59
N PHE A 715 26.97 -12.86 11.63
CA PHE A 715 25.87 -11.90 11.64
C PHE A 715 25.98 -10.86 10.52
N VAL A 716 27.17 -10.32 10.26
CA VAL A 716 27.41 -9.38 9.14
C VAL A 716 27.10 -10.02 7.78
N LYS A 717 27.45 -11.30 7.57
CA LYS A 717 27.10 -12.02 6.33
C LYS A 717 25.58 -12.17 6.18
N MET A 718 24.90 -12.46 7.29
CA MET A 718 23.45 -12.56 7.32
C MET A 718 22.81 -11.22 6.96
N LEU A 719 23.29 -10.09 7.49
CA LEU A 719 22.78 -8.76 7.13
C LEU A 719 22.90 -8.48 5.62
N GLY A 720 24.02 -8.87 4.99
CA GLY A 720 24.19 -8.76 3.54
C GLY A 720 23.13 -9.56 2.76
N PHE A 721 22.84 -10.79 3.20
CA PHE A 721 21.79 -11.62 2.61
C PHE A 721 20.40 -11.00 2.81
N TYR A 722 20.10 -10.49 4.00
CA TYR A 722 18.82 -9.86 4.32
C TYR A 722 18.55 -8.61 3.48
N SER A 723 19.56 -7.75 3.30
CA SER A 723 19.47 -6.59 2.40
C SER A 723 19.19 -7.03 0.96
N ALA A 724 19.94 -8.02 0.45
CA ALA A 724 19.75 -8.54 -0.91
C ALA A 724 18.36 -9.19 -1.09
N PHE A 725 17.88 -9.96 -0.12
CA PHE A 725 16.56 -10.59 -0.15
C PHE A 725 15.44 -9.54 -0.08
N ALA A 726 15.55 -8.57 0.82
CA ALA A 726 14.61 -7.45 0.92
C ALA A 726 14.48 -6.69 -0.41
N LYS A 727 15.61 -6.39 -1.06
CA LYS A 727 15.64 -5.78 -2.39
C LYS A 727 14.93 -6.63 -3.43
N TYR A 728 15.17 -7.94 -3.43
CA TYR A 728 14.54 -8.87 -4.36
C TYR A 728 13.01 -8.88 -4.21
N LEU A 729 12.52 -8.88 -2.96
CA LEU A 729 11.10 -8.81 -2.64
C LEU A 729 10.48 -7.45 -3.04
N ALA A 730 11.13 -6.34 -2.68
CA ALA A 730 10.65 -4.98 -2.90
C ALA A 730 10.47 -4.63 -4.40
N GLN A 731 11.32 -5.19 -5.26
CA GLN A 731 11.26 -4.99 -6.71
C GLN A 731 10.07 -5.70 -7.37
N ARG A 732 9.46 -6.68 -6.70
CA ARG A 732 8.41 -7.54 -7.27
C ARG A 732 7.03 -7.27 -6.70
N TRP A 733 6.94 -6.97 -5.40
CA TRP A 733 5.65 -6.83 -4.72
C TRP A 733 5.57 -5.53 -3.94
N THR A 734 4.39 -4.93 -3.96
CA THR A 734 4.11 -3.66 -3.30
C THR A 734 3.91 -3.85 -1.78
N PRO A 735 4.01 -2.76 -0.99
CA PRO A 735 3.72 -2.77 0.44
C PRO A 735 2.33 -3.28 0.83
N SER A 736 1.33 -3.17 -0.05
CA SER A 736 -0.03 -3.68 0.16
C SER A 736 -0.22 -5.14 -0.26
N GLN A 737 0.83 -5.78 -0.81
CA GLN A 737 0.79 -7.19 -1.23
C GLN A 737 1.54 -8.08 -0.25
N ILE A 738 2.71 -7.64 0.24
CA ILE A 738 3.53 -8.45 1.13
C ILE A 738 4.01 -7.72 2.39
N ALA A 739 4.13 -8.47 3.47
CA ALA A 739 4.91 -8.13 4.65
C ALA A 739 6.11 -9.08 4.75
N PHE A 740 7.18 -8.64 5.42
CA PHE A 740 8.38 -9.45 5.59
C PHE A 740 8.66 -9.71 7.07
N MET A 741 8.51 -10.97 7.49
CA MET A 741 8.96 -11.43 8.80
C MET A 741 10.43 -11.79 8.73
N LEU A 742 11.23 -11.07 9.52
CA LEU A 742 12.68 -11.14 9.43
C LEU A 742 13.19 -12.51 9.88
N MET A 743 12.69 -13.01 11.00
CA MET A 743 13.07 -14.33 11.50
C MET A 743 12.03 -14.83 12.48
N THR A 744 11.63 -16.09 12.32
CA THR A 744 10.85 -16.82 13.32
C THR A 744 11.76 -17.52 14.34
N GLU A 745 11.41 -17.38 15.62
CA GLU A 745 12.03 -18.05 16.77
C GLU A 745 13.57 -17.93 16.86
N PRO A 746 14.13 -16.71 16.96
CA PRO A 746 15.57 -16.50 17.10
C PRO A 746 16.12 -17.11 18.40
N PHE A 747 17.27 -17.77 18.32
CA PHE A 747 18.05 -18.26 19.47
C PHE A 747 19.52 -18.45 19.08
N ALA A 748 20.38 -18.81 20.04
CA ALA A 748 21.83 -19.01 19.91
C ALA A 748 22.68 -17.72 19.78
N ASN A 749 22.06 -16.54 19.78
CA ASN A 749 22.72 -15.28 20.10
C ASN A 749 23.16 -15.25 21.58
N LYS A 750 24.13 -14.38 21.90
CA LYS A 750 24.54 -14.14 23.29
C LYS A 750 23.41 -13.42 24.05
N ASP A 751 23.30 -13.70 25.35
CA ASP A 751 22.31 -13.03 26.21
C ASP A 751 22.46 -11.50 26.13
N GLY A 752 21.33 -10.80 25.93
CA GLY A 752 21.29 -9.34 25.82
C GLY A 752 21.59 -8.78 24.43
N GLU A 753 22.17 -9.56 23.50
CA GLU A 753 22.53 -9.07 22.16
C GLU A 753 21.34 -8.94 21.22
N TRP A 754 20.23 -9.64 21.46
CA TRP A 754 19.12 -9.67 20.51
C TRP A 754 18.57 -8.29 20.17
N ASN A 755 18.50 -7.39 21.17
CA ASN A 755 18.10 -6.00 20.94
C ASN A 755 18.99 -5.33 19.89
N ARG A 756 20.32 -5.41 20.00
CA ARG A 756 21.22 -4.87 18.96
C ARG A 756 20.95 -5.54 17.59
N MET A 757 20.90 -6.87 17.58
CA MET A 757 20.85 -7.64 16.34
C MET A 757 19.57 -7.39 15.54
N TYR A 758 18.39 -7.45 16.17
CA TYR A 758 17.15 -7.24 15.43
C TYR A 758 17.03 -5.79 14.91
N HIS A 759 17.59 -4.79 15.62
CA HIS A 759 17.65 -3.41 15.12
C HIS A 759 18.56 -3.28 13.89
N GLU A 760 19.72 -3.95 13.88
CA GLU A 760 20.60 -3.99 12.73
C GLU A 760 19.95 -4.73 11.54
N MET A 761 19.18 -5.79 11.80
CA MET A 761 18.40 -6.49 10.77
C MET A 761 17.31 -5.59 10.17
N VAL A 762 16.54 -4.88 11.01
CA VAL A 762 15.53 -3.92 10.53
C VAL A 762 16.17 -2.79 9.74
N ALA A 763 17.32 -2.26 10.18
CA ALA A 763 18.05 -1.24 9.44
C ALA A 763 18.42 -1.71 8.03
N ALA A 764 19.03 -2.89 7.92
CA ALA A 764 19.47 -3.47 6.64
C ALA A 764 18.31 -3.74 5.67
N VAL A 765 17.15 -4.15 6.19
CA VAL A 765 15.96 -4.43 5.38
C VAL A 765 15.22 -3.16 5.00
N ARG A 766 15.07 -2.19 5.91
CA ARG A 766 14.28 -0.99 5.68
C ARG A 766 14.90 -0.06 4.64
N GLU A 767 16.23 -0.09 4.45
CA GLU A 767 16.91 0.58 3.35
C GLU A 767 16.36 0.15 1.97
N GLU A 768 16.07 -1.13 1.80
CA GLU A 768 15.57 -1.70 0.55
C GLU A 768 14.03 -1.82 0.51
N MET A 769 13.37 -1.84 1.68
CA MET A 769 11.91 -1.95 1.86
C MET A 769 11.34 -0.77 2.67
N PRO A 770 11.43 0.49 2.19
CA PRO A 770 11.11 1.68 2.98
C PRO A 770 9.64 1.77 3.42
N ALA A 771 8.72 1.11 2.71
CA ALA A 771 7.29 1.21 2.94
C ALA A 771 6.60 -0.12 3.31
N HIS A 772 7.25 -1.27 3.18
CA HIS A 772 6.62 -2.58 3.47
C HIS A 772 6.47 -2.83 4.97
N THR A 773 5.45 -3.56 5.39
CA THR A 773 5.34 -3.96 6.80
C THR A 773 6.41 -4.99 7.15
N LEU A 774 7.13 -4.78 8.26
CA LEU A 774 8.09 -5.75 8.79
C LEU A 774 7.54 -6.42 10.05
N ILE A 775 7.97 -7.65 10.31
CA ILE A 775 7.62 -8.39 11.53
C ILE A 775 8.91 -8.86 12.21
N VAL A 776 9.05 -8.57 13.50
CA VAL A 776 10.23 -8.91 14.30
C VAL A 776 9.86 -9.78 15.49
N SER A 777 10.55 -10.90 15.66
CA SER A 777 10.30 -11.84 16.75
C SER A 777 11.01 -11.44 18.04
N GLY A 778 10.39 -11.75 19.18
CA GLY A 778 11.06 -11.82 20.48
C GLY A 778 12.18 -12.86 20.52
N ASP A 779 13.14 -12.64 21.44
CA ASP A 779 14.29 -13.54 21.69
C ASP A 779 13.86 -14.90 22.29
N ARG A 780 14.82 -15.78 22.57
CA ARG A 780 14.65 -17.05 23.30
C ARG A 780 13.62 -17.96 22.62
N ALA A 781 13.77 -18.04 21.30
CA ALA A 781 12.92 -18.73 20.36
C ALA A 781 11.47 -18.26 20.46
N GLY A 782 11.27 -16.95 20.22
CA GLY A 782 9.96 -16.34 20.07
C GLY A 782 9.14 -16.25 21.36
N ASN A 783 9.76 -16.36 22.54
CA ASN A 783 9.02 -16.48 23.79
C ASN A 783 8.27 -15.18 24.14
N ILE A 784 7.00 -15.30 24.54
CA ILE A 784 6.15 -14.14 24.89
C ILE A 784 6.77 -13.21 25.95
N TYR A 785 7.49 -13.75 26.94
CA TYR A 785 8.09 -12.93 27.98
C TYR A 785 9.40 -12.29 27.50
N ALA A 786 10.18 -13.01 26.69
CA ALA A 786 11.39 -12.46 26.08
C ALA A 786 11.05 -11.32 25.10
N MET A 787 9.91 -11.40 24.41
CA MET A 787 9.40 -10.31 23.57
C MET A 787 9.15 -9.03 24.38
N THR A 788 8.62 -9.12 25.60
CA THR A 788 8.45 -7.93 26.47
C THR A 788 9.79 -7.32 26.95
N GLY A 789 10.92 -7.97 26.64
CA GLY A 789 12.28 -7.42 26.83
C GLY A 789 12.83 -6.68 25.60
N LEU A 790 12.08 -6.61 24.49
CA LEU A 790 12.47 -5.82 23.33
C LEU A 790 12.35 -4.32 23.65
N THR A 791 13.32 -3.55 23.14
CA THR A 791 13.29 -2.09 23.08
C THR A 791 12.75 -1.69 21.71
N PRO A 792 11.52 -1.19 21.58
CA PRO A 792 10.90 -0.91 20.28
C PRO A 792 11.67 0.11 19.42
N ILE A 793 11.62 -0.08 18.11
CA ILE A 793 12.09 0.87 17.10
C ILE A 793 11.02 1.94 16.86
N ALA A 794 11.45 3.20 16.65
CA ALA A 794 10.60 4.32 16.26
C ALA A 794 10.10 4.23 14.80
N ASP A 795 9.58 3.07 14.41
CA ASP A 795 8.94 2.78 13.13
C ASP A 795 7.58 2.12 13.43
N ARG A 796 6.48 2.83 13.10
CA ARG A 796 5.13 2.33 13.36
C ARG A 796 4.69 1.27 12.34
N ASN A 797 5.44 1.02 11.27
CA ASN A 797 5.18 -0.01 10.25
C ASN A 797 5.89 -1.34 10.57
N ILE A 798 5.94 -1.67 11.86
CA ILE A 798 6.55 -2.90 12.38
C ILE A 798 5.54 -3.59 13.31
N TYR A 799 5.35 -4.89 13.10
CA TYR A 799 4.75 -5.78 14.08
C TYR A 799 5.84 -6.41 14.95
N TYR A 800 5.63 -6.38 16.26
CA TYR A 800 6.39 -7.20 17.20
C TYR A 800 5.67 -8.52 17.37
N SER A 801 6.41 -9.62 17.37
CA SER A 801 5.81 -10.94 17.38
C SER A 801 6.41 -11.90 18.40
N PHE A 802 5.61 -12.89 18.76
CA PHE A 802 6.01 -14.02 19.57
C PHE A 802 5.30 -15.28 19.05
N THR A 803 5.90 -16.44 19.30
CA THR A 803 5.29 -17.74 19.07
C THR A 803 4.85 -18.32 20.42
N THR A 804 3.76 -19.10 20.43
CA THR A 804 3.33 -19.73 21.68
C THR A 804 2.67 -21.08 21.46
N TYR A 805 3.22 -22.05 22.19
CA TYR A 805 2.71 -23.42 22.23
C TYR A 805 2.59 -23.91 23.67
N GLU A 806 2.75 -22.99 24.63
CA GLU A 806 2.69 -23.32 26.04
C GLU A 806 1.26 -23.54 26.53
N PRO A 807 1.06 -24.50 27.45
CA PRO A 807 2.08 -25.36 28.03
C PRO A 807 2.58 -26.43 27.03
N TYR A 808 3.90 -26.55 26.85
CA TYR A 808 4.50 -27.44 25.83
C TYR A 808 4.08 -28.91 26.03
N ARG A 809 3.83 -29.31 27.28
CA ARG A 809 3.26 -30.63 27.62
C ARG A 809 1.90 -30.88 26.96
N PHE A 810 1.12 -29.87 26.63
CA PHE A 810 -0.13 -30.05 25.88
C PHE A 810 0.08 -29.76 24.39
N GLY A 811 0.70 -28.62 24.05
CA GLY A 811 0.81 -28.15 22.67
C GLY A 811 1.74 -28.96 21.76
N PHE A 812 2.76 -29.63 22.33
CA PHE A 812 3.89 -30.22 21.57
C PHE A 812 4.15 -31.71 21.84
N ASN A 813 3.30 -32.35 22.64
CA ASN A 813 3.60 -33.62 23.29
C ASN A 813 3.71 -34.82 22.35
N THR A 814 3.30 -34.77 21.08
CA THR A 814 3.14 -35.97 20.25
C THR A 814 4.26 -36.26 19.24
N LEU A 815 5.20 -35.35 19.03
CA LEU A 815 6.25 -35.51 18.00
C LEU A 815 7.68 -35.34 18.51
N PHE A 816 7.86 -34.62 19.62
CA PHE A 816 9.19 -34.22 20.07
C PHE A 816 9.43 -34.64 21.52
N GLY A 817 10.18 -35.73 21.71
CA GLY A 817 10.76 -36.07 23.00
C GLY A 817 12.00 -35.20 23.28
N GLY A 818 12.20 -34.78 24.53
CA GLY A 818 13.42 -34.04 24.90
C GLY A 818 13.42 -32.55 24.56
N TRP A 819 12.31 -32.02 24.05
CA TRP A 819 12.24 -30.63 23.55
C TRP A 819 12.22 -29.62 24.70
N ARG A 820 13.03 -28.55 24.59
CA ARG A 820 13.21 -27.48 25.61
C ARG A 820 13.42 -27.99 27.05
N GLY A 821 14.15 -29.10 27.21
CA GLY A 821 14.50 -29.67 28.51
C GLY A 821 13.41 -30.57 29.12
N GLY A 822 12.35 -30.89 28.36
CA GLY A 822 11.38 -31.92 28.74
C GLY A 822 11.96 -33.33 28.67
N GLY A 823 11.28 -34.31 29.27
CA GLY A 823 11.68 -35.71 29.17
C GLY A 823 11.49 -36.26 27.74
N ASN A 824 12.34 -37.20 27.33
CA ASN A 824 12.14 -37.91 26.05
C ASN A 824 10.81 -38.66 25.99
N TYR A 825 10.26 -39.00 27.16
CA TYR A 825 8.97 -39.66 27.34
C TYR A 825 7.75 -38.79 26.98
N TRP A 826 7.89 -37.48 26.74
CA TRP A 826 6.75 -36.63 26.38
C TRP A 826 5.99 -37.16 25.17
N LYS A 827 6.69 -37.56 24.09
CA LYS A 827 6.13 -38.21 22.90
C LYS A 827 5.30 -39.46 23.15
N ASP A 828 5.42 -40.04 24.34
CA ASP A 828 4.77 -41.28 24.75
C ASP A 828 3.60 -41.03 25.73
N ILE A 829 3.33 -39.79 26.15
CA ILE A 829 2.21 -39.47 27.05
C ILE A 829 0.92 -39.32 26.25
N SER A 830 -0.19 -39.86 26.75
CA SER A 830 -1.52 -39.74 26.11
C SER A 830 -2.47 -38.84 26.91
N TYR A 831 -3.55 -38.36 26.30
CA TYR A 831 -4.72 -37.71 26.93
C TYR A 831 -4.44 -36.59 27.95
N ILE A 832 -3.43 -35.76 27.71
CA ILE A 832 -3.09 -34.64 28.61
C ILE A 832 -4.25 -33.65 28.69
N PRO A 833 -4.73 -33.27 29.89
CA PRO A 833 -5.94 -32.48 30.03
C PRO A 833 -5.74 -31.00 29.69
N TRP A 834 -6.72 -30.40 29.00
CA TRP A 834 -6.97 -28.96 28.98
C TRP A 834 -8.46 -28.67 29.26
N PRO A 835 -8.80 -27.79 30.22
CA PRO A 835 -7.92 -27.10 31.16
C PRO A 835 -7.27 -28.06 32.17
N ALA A 836 -6.10 -27.69 32.68
CA ALA A 836 -5.35 -28.47 33.65
C ALA A 836 -5.64 -28.04 35.09
N SER A 837 -5.76 -29.02 35.98
CA SER A 837 -5.75 -28.86 37.44
C SER A 837 -5.16 -30.12 38.08
N PRO A 838 -4.77 -30.09 39.37
CA PRO A 838 -4.31 -31.30 40.06
C PRO A 838 -5.33 -32.44 39.96
N GLN A 839 -6.62 -32.14 40.15
CA GLN A 839 -7.70 -33.13 40.09
C GLN A 839 -7.91 -33.69 38.66
N ALA A 840 -7.82 -32.84 37.63
CA ALA A 840 -7.98 -33.27 36.24
C ALA A 840 -6.82 -34.17 35.80
N VAL A 841 -5.60 -33.90 36.27
CA VAL A 841 -4.41 -34.72 36.03
C VAL A 841 -4.50 -36.05 36.78
N GLU A 842 -4.76 -36.01 38.09
CA GLU A 842 -4.81 -37.22 38.93
C GLU A 842 -5.86 -38.21 38.44
N SER A 843 -7.06 -37.73 38.09
CA SER A 843 -8.14 -38.58 37.58
C SER A 843 -7.85 -39.24 36.23
N ARG A 844 -6.83 -38.77 35.49
CA ARG A 844 -6.44 -39.31 34.17
C ARG A 844 -5.07 -39.96 34.15
N MET A 845 -4.36 -40.00 35.28
CA MET A 845 -2.95 -40.39 35.33
C MET A 845 -2.67 -41.73 34.64
N ASP A 846 -3.46 -42.76 34.94
CA ASP A 846 -3.25 -44.10 34.36
C ASP A 846 -3.43 -44.12 32.84
N LYS A 847 -4.37 -43.33 32.31
CA LYS A 847 -4.55 -43.16 30.87
C LYS A 847 -3.37 -42.42 30.25
N MET A 848 -2.86 -41.40 30.93
CA MET A 848 -1.73 -40.61 30.43
C MET A 848 -0.44 -41.42 30.34
N LEU A 849 -0.23 -42.32 31.30
CA LEU A 849 0.95 -43.20 31.35
C LEU A 849 0.80 -44.51 30.56
N SER A 850 -0.35 -44.75 29.93
CA SER A 850 -0.66 -46.04 29.27
C SER A 850 0.28 -46.42 28.13
N THR A 851 0.86 -45.43 27.46
CA THR A 851 1.79 -45.57 26.34
C THR A 851 3.23 -45.21 26.70
N VAL A 852 3.45 -44.73 27.93
CA VAL A 852 4.79 -44.41 28.46
C VAL A 852 5.50 -45.70 28.85
N LYS A 853 6.79 -45.81 28.52
CA LYS A 853 7.61 -46.96 28.90
C LYS A 853 7.75 -47.08 30.42
N ASP A 854 7.80 -48.30 30.94
CA ASP A 854 7.88 -48.54 32.39
C ASP A 854 9.04 -47.81 33.08
N GLU A 855 10.20 -47.74 32.42
CA GLU A 855 11.40 -47.02 32.90
C GLU A 855 11.18 -45.51 33.09
N ASP A 856 10.27 -44.90 32.32
CA ASP A 856 10.01 -43.46 32.34
C ASP A 856 8.73 -43.09 33.12
N LYS A 857 7.89 -44.05 33.51
CA LYS A 857 6.56 -43.80 34.11
C LYS A 857 6.62 -42.98 35.39
N GLN A 858 7.62 -43.23 36.26
CA GLN A 858 7.79 -42.48 37.51
C GLN A 858 8.06 -41.00 37.22
N MET A 859 9.01 -40.72 36.33
CA MET A 859 9.37 -39.35 35.93
C MET A 859 8.21 -38.64 35.23
N ALA A 860 7.52 -39.34 34.31
CA ALA A 860 6.34 -38.80 33.63
C ALA A 860 5.20 -38.49 34.61
N ARG A 861 4.99 -39.33 35.64
CA ARG A 861 3.98 -39.10 36.67
C ARG A 861 4.27 -37.82 37.46
N GLU A 862 5.50 -37.65 37.92
CA GLU A 862 5.93 -36.46 38.66
C GLU A 862 5.80 -35.19 37.82
N ASP A 863 6.21 -35.26 36.55
CA ASP A 863 6.10 -34.16 35.59
C ASP A 863 4.64 -33.75 35.30
N LEU A 864 3.74 -34.73 35.19
CA LEU A 864 2.30 -34.48 34.99
C LEU A 864 1.63 -33.91 36.24
N LEU A 865 2.01 -34.34 37.44
CA LEU A 865 1.53 -33.74 38.69
C LEU A 865 1.94 -32.26 38.77
N GLU A 866 3.17 -31.93 38.35
CA GLU A 866 3.63 -30.54 38.28
C GLU A 866 2.86 -29.73 37.22
N TYR A 867 2.57 -30.33 36.06
CA TYR A 867 1.68 -29.73 35.07
C TYR A 867 0.31 -29.38 35.65
N GLY A 868 -0.28 -30.27 36.46
CA GLY A 868 -1.55 -30.04 37.13
C GLY A 868 -1.54 -28.85 38.08
N LYS A 869 -0.45 -28.64 38.81
CA LYS A 869 -0.27 -27.49 39.73
C LYS A 869 -0.17 -26.15 39.00
N GLY A 870 0.11 -26.14 37.70
CA GLY A 870 0.16 -24.93 36.88
C GLY A 870 -1.20 -24.26 36.65
N TYR A 871 -2.31 -24.95 36.92
CA TYR A 871 -3.68 -24.47 36.68
C TYR A 871 -3.85 -23.85 35.27
N PHE A 872 -3.32 -24.52 34.25
CA PHE A 872 -3.35 -24.01 32.88
C PHE A 872 -4.78 -23.98 32.34
N ASN A 873 -5.26 -22.78 32.03
CA ASN A 873 -6.61 -22.52 31.54
C ASN A 873 -6.66 -21.17 30.79
N ARG A 874 -7.83 -20.77 30.29
CA ARG A 874 -8.02 -19.48 29.62
C ARG A 874 -7.59 -18.28 30.46
N GLN A 875 -7.83 -18.27 31.78
CA GLN A 875 -7.42 -17.14 32.63
C GLN A 875 -5.90 -17.01 32.68
N TRP A 876 -5.16 -18.13 32.68
CA TRP A 876 -3.70 -18.12 32.58
C TRP A 876 -3.23 -17.51 31.25
N LEU A 877 -3.85 -17.87 30.12
CA LEU A 877 -3.56 -17.27 28.81
C LEU A 877 -3.87 -15.77 28.78
N THR A 878 -5.02 -15.37 29.32
CA THR A 878 -5.43 -13.96 29.37
C THR A 878 -4.46 -13.11 30.21
N ARG A 879 -3.91 -13.64 31.30
CA ARG A 879 -2.85 -12.94 32.07
C ARG A 879 -1.58 -12.73 31.24
N ARG A 880 -1.15 -13.75 30.48
CA ARG A 880 0.00 -13.64 29.57
C ARG A 880 -0.21 -12.57 28.50
N ALA A 881 -1.39 -12.54 27.89
CA ALA A 881 -1.75 -11.54 26.90
C ALA A 881 -1.76 -10.11 27.48
N LYS A 882 -2.26 -9.93 28.71
CA LYS A 882 -2.24 -8.64 29.41
C LYS A 882 -0.83 -8.11 29.67
N ASN A 883 0.12 -8.96 30.07
CA ASN A 883 1.51 -8.54 30.30
C ASN A 883 2.14 -7.95 29.03
N VAL A 884 1.78 -8.46 27.86
CA VAL A 884 2.23 -7.90 26.58
C VAL A 884 1.60 -6.53 26.32
N ASN A 885 0.31 -6.35 26.64
CA ASN A 885 -0.33 -5.04 26.51
C ASN A 885 0.28 -4.02 27.48
N GLU A 886 0.61 -4.42 28.71
CA GLU A 886 1.33 -3.56 29.66
C GLU A 886 2.68 -3.13 29.10
N TRP A 887 3.41 -4.03 28.44
CA TRP A 887 4.63 -3.67 27.71
C TRP A 887 4.37 -2.67 26.58
N ASN A 888 3.33 -2.86 25.77
CA ASN A 888 2.93 -1.89 24.75
C ASN A 888 2.59 -0.51 25.37
N ASP A 889 1.84 -0.50 26.47
CA ASP A 889 1.43 0.71 27.19
C ASP A 889 2.65 1.49 27.74
N MET A 890 3.72 0.80 28.18
CA MET A 890 4.99 1.44 28.57
C MET A 890 5.63 2.26 27.44
N TYR A 891 5.32 1.94 26.18
CA TYR A 891 5.82 2.63 24.98
C TYR A 891 4.72 3.44 24.25
N GLY A 892 3.66 3.81 24.98
CA GLY A 892 2.60 4.70 24.49
C GLY A 892 1.39 3.99 23.87
N GLY A 893 1.32 2.66 23.92
CA GLY A 893 0.10 1.89 23.57
C GLY A 893 -0.15 1.69 22.07
N ASP A 894 0.66 2.30 21.20
CA ASP A 894 0.46 2.30 19.74
C ASP A 894 1.27 1.20 19.00
N LEU A 895 2.03 0.35 19.71
CA LEU A 895 2.78 -0.73 19.07
C LEU A 895 1.84 -1.80 18.54
N GLN A 896 2.23 -2.40 17.42
CA GLN A 896 1.46 -3.45 16.77
C GLN A 896 2.06 -4.79 17.16
N VAL A 897 1.23 -5.68 17.72
CA VAL A 897 1.68 -6.98 18.20
C VAL A 897 0.89 -8.10 17.53
N ILE A 898 1.58 -9.14 17.10
CA ILE A 898 1.00 -10.31 16.44
C ILE A 898 1.52 -11.61 17.07
N VAL A 899 0.65 -12.60 17.21
CA VAL A 899 1.05 -13.97 17.53
C VAL A 899 1.49 -14.63 16.22
N ALA A 900 2.80 -14.78 16.02
CA ALA A 900 3.39 -15.22 14.75
C ALA A 900 3.14 -16.69 14.45
N GLU A 901 2.95 -17.50 15.50
CA GLU A 901 2.51 -18.89 15.41
C GLU A 901 1.87 -19.30 16.74
N PHE A 902 0.76 -20.01 16.67
CA PHE A 902 0.23 -20.78 17.79
C PHE A 902 -0.56 -22.00 17.32
N GLY A 903 -0.76 -22.95 18.23
CA GLY A 903 -1.67 -24.08 18.05
C GLY A 903 -1.34 -25.23 18.99
N ALA A 904 -1.91 -26.41 18.70
CA ALA A 904 -1.50 -27.68 19.28
C ALA A 904 -1.46 -28.78 18.21
N ILE A 905 -0.45 -29.66 18.29
CA ILE A 905 -0.26 -30.78 17.35
C ILE A 905 -1.50 -31.68 17.36
N ASP A 906 -1.86 -32.23 16.20
CA ASP A 906 -2.95 -33.19 16.10
C ASP A 906 -2.64 -34.56 16.75
N HIS A 907 -3.69 -35.36 16.94
CA HIS A 907 -3.66 -36.63 17.65
C HIS A 907 -3.34 -37.84 16.75
N MET A 908 -3.16 -37.65 15.43
CA MET A 908 -3.19 -38.69 14.40
C MET A 908 -1.86 -38.95 13.70
N GLN A 909 -0.87 -38.07 13.88
CA GLN A 909 0.50 -38.22 13.36
C GLN A 909 1.22 -39.51 13.78
N VAL A 910 0.69 -40.26 14.76
CA VAL A 910 1.30 -41.49 15.28
C VAL A 910 0.32 -42.66 15.26
N ASN A 911 -0.38 -42.88 14.16
CA ASN A 911 -1.28 -44.02 13.96
C ASN A 911 -0.54 -45.37 13.79
N LYS A 912 0.44 -45.63 14.66
CA LYS A 912 1.10 -46.92 14.85
C LYS A 912 0.59 -47.55 16.14
N PRO A 913 0.31 -48.86 16.18
CA PRO A 913 0.02 -49.56 17.43
C PRO A 913 1.11 -49.30 18.48
N GLY A 914 0.73 -48.94 19.70
CA GLY A 914 1.67 -48.64 20.79
C GLY A 914 2.15 -47.19 20.89
N ALA A 915 1.76 -46.31 19.97
CA ALA A 915 2.10 -44.90 20.06
C ALA A 915 1.12 -44.10 20.92
N SER A 916 1.59 -42.95 21.42
CA SER A 916 0.80 -41.95 22.15
C SER A 916 -0.49 -41.57 21.42
N LYS A 917 -1.53 -41.28 22.20
CA LYS A 917 -2.82 -40.75 21.74
C LYS A 917 -2.92 -39.23 21.86
N GLY A 918 -1.84 -38.56 22.23
CA GLY A 918 -1.71 -37.10 22.26
C GLY A 918 -2.68 -36.43 23.21
N VAL A 919 -3.47 -35.48 22.71
CA VAL A 919 -4.51 -34.77 23.48
C VAL A 919 -5.89 -35.16 22.96
N TYR A 920 -6.94 -34.98 23.78
CA TYR A 920 -8.29 -35.22 23.29
C TYR A 920 -8.65 -34.22 22.18
N PRO A 921 -9.27 -34.66 21.06
CA PRO A 921 -9.62 -33.77 19.96
C PRO A 921 -10.48 -32.56 20.39
N GLY A 922 -11.45 -32.79 21.29
CA GLY A 922 -12.29 -31.71 21.83
C GLY A 922 -11.52 -30.71 22.70
N GLU A 923 -10.52 -31.17 23.46
CA GLU A 923 -9.69 -30.30 24.31
C GLU A 923 -8.69 -29.51 23.47
N ARG A 924 -8.19 -30.07 22.36
CA ARG A 924 -7.40 -29.32 21.36
C ARG A 924 -8.20 -28.16 20.77
N VAL A 925 -9.45 -28.42 20.36
CA VAL A 925 -10.36 -27.38 19.85
C VAL A 925 -10.61 -26.31 20.91
N GLN A 926 -10.86 -26.70 22.16
CA GLN A 926 -11.04 -25.76 23.28
C GLN A 926 -9.77 -24.93 23.55
N PHE A 927 -8.59 -25.54 23.51
CA PHE A 927 -7.32 -24.85 23.71
C PHE A 927 -7.07 -23.77 22.65
N VAL A 928 -7.29 -24.11 21.38
CA VAL A 928 -7.18 -23.15 20.26
C VAL A 928 -8.17 -22.01 20.40
N HIS A 929 -9.42 -22.32 20.78
CA HIS A 929 -10.43 -21.31 21.09
C HIS A 929 -9.97 -20.37 22.21
N ASP A 930 -9.43 -20.91 23.30
CA ASP A 930 -8.99 -20.13 24.46
C ASP A 930 -7.76 -19.26 24.18
N LEU A 931 -6.83 -19.75 23.35
CA LEU A 931 -5.68 -18.98 22.85
C LEU A 931 -6.14 -17.77 22.04
N ARG A 932 -6.92 -18.00 20.97
CA ARG A 932 -7.46 -16.92 20.13
C ARG A 932 -8.17 -15.88 20.99
N GLN A 933 -9.13 -16.32 21.80
CA GLN A 933 -9.95 -15.42 22.61
C GLN A 933 -9.13 -14.61 23.61
N SER A 934 -8.04 -15.16 24.14
CA SER A 934 -7.17 -14.44 25.07
C SER A 934 -6.36 -13.35 24.36
N PHE A 935 -5.82 -13.61 23.18
CA PHE A 935 -5.04 -12.63 22.42
C PHE A 935 -5.91 -11.56 21.74
N GLU A 936 -7.05 -11.95 21.17
CA GLU A 936 -8.01 -10.98 20.60
C GLU A 936 -8.57 -10.03 21.67
N SER A 937 -8.67 -10.47 22.94
CA SER A 937 -9.16 -9.62 24.02
C SER A 937 -8.28 -8.39 24.34
N VAL A 938 -7.04 -8.40 23.85
CA VAL A 938 -6.07 -7.29 23.96
C VAL A 938 -5.67 -6.74 22.58
N GLY A 939 -6.46 -7.01 21.54
CA GLY A 939 -6.30 -6.39 20.22
C GLY A 939 -5.19 -7.00 19.34
N MET A 940 -4.64 -8.16 19.69
CA MET A 940 -3.56 -8.79 18.91
C MET A 940 -4.11 -9.56 17.71
N GLY A 941 -3.46 -9.39 16.56
CA GLY A 941 -3.61 -10.30 15.43
C GLY A 941 -2.92 -11.63 15.69
N TRP A 942 -3.21 -12.64 14.88
CA TRP A 942 -2.65 -13.97 15.08
C TRP A 942 -2.51 -14.77 13.79
N GLU A 943 -1.58 -15.72 13.79
CA GLU A 943 -1.29 -16.64 12.70
C GLU A 943 -1.36 -18.09 13.21
N TYR A 944 -2.29 -18.89 12.67
CA TYR A 944 -2.46 -20.28 13.08
C TYR A 944 -1.44 -21.18 12.38
N TRP A 945 -0.63 -21.90 13.15
CA TRP A 945 0.23 -22.95 12.63
C TRP A 945 -0.54 -24.26 12.81
N SER A 946 -0.91 -24.97 11.75
CA SER A 946 -0.59 -24.84 10.30
C SER A 946 -1.69 -25.44 9.44
N PHE A 947 -1.65 -25.19 8.12
CA PHE A 947 -2.73 -25.57 7.20
C PHE A 947 -2.96 -27.09 7.08
N ASN A 948 -1.96 -27.89 6.67
CA ASN A 948 -2.06 -29.35 6.55
C ASN A 948 -0.77 -30.08 6.98
N GLU A 949 0.02 -29.45 7.82
CA GLU A 949 1.25 -30.01 8.38
C GLU A 949 0.93 -30.62 9.75
N TYR A 950 1.76 -30.44 10.78
CA TYR A 950 1.62 -31.14 12.06
C TYR A 950 0.43 -30.70 12.90
N PHE A 951 0.01 -29.45 12.75
CA PHE A 951 -1.05 -28.88 13.56
C PHE A 951 -2.38 -28.98 12.83
N THR A 952 -2.40 -28.84 11.51
CA THR A 952 -3.53 -29.06 10.59
C THR A 952 -4.84 -28.32 10.88
N LEU A 953 -5.34 -27.64 9.85
CA LEU A 953 -6.69 -27.14 9.73
C LEU A 953 -7.67 -28.20 9.17
N LEU A 954 -7.12 -29.29 8.64
CA LEU A 954 -7.86 -30.40 8.03
C LEU A 954 -8.11 -31.51 9.04
N ASP A 955 -9.20 -32.25 8.85
CA ASP A 955 -9.65 -33.34 9.71
C ASP A 955 -8.52 -34.37 9.91
N PRO A 956 -7.93 -34.43 11.11
CA PRO A 956 -6.82 -35.32 11.39
C PRO A 956 -7.15 -36.79 11.14
N ALA A 957 -8.42 -37.19 11.24
CA ALA A 957 -8.84 -38.58 11.12
C ALA A 957 -8.66 -39.17 9.71
N VAL A 958 -8.73 -38.31 8.69
CA VAL A 958 -8.79 -38.74 7.28
C VAL A 958 -7.81 -38.01 6.36
N ARG A 959 -7.10 -36.98 6.85
CA ARG A 959 -6.20 -36.19 6.02
C ARG A 959 -4.98 -36.98 5.54
N LYS A 960 -4.51 -36.66 4.35
CA LYS A 960 -3.14 -36.94 3.88
C LYS A 960 -2.28 -35.70 4.18
N ALA A 961 -1.32 -35.84 5.09
CA ALA A 961 -0.44 -34.74 5.49
C ALA A 961 0.29 -34.14 4.28
N TYR A 962 0.45 -32.81 4.28
CA TYR A 962 1.04 -31.98 3.22
C TYR A 962 0.29 -31.94 1.88
N ALA A 963 -0.61 -32.89 1.62
CA ALA A 963 -1.35 -32.96 0.36
C ALA A 963 -2.29 -31.75 0.16
N PRO A 964 -2.66 -31.43 -1.10
CA PRO A 964 -3.60 -30.36 -1.40
C PRO A 964 -4.94 -30.53 -0.68
N ALA A 965 -5.58 -29.43 -0.31
CA ALA A 965 -6.87 -29.42 0.38
C ALA A 965 -7.97 -30.17 -0.38
N SER A 966 -7.88 -30.26 -1.70
CA SER A 966 -8.83 -30.97 -2.56
C SER A 966 -8.93 -32.47 -2.28
N LEU A 967 -7.93 -33.04 -1.59
CA LEU A 967 -7.89 -34.46 -1.20
C LEU A 967 -8.26 -34.68 0.27
N ASN A 968 -8.70 -33.64 0.96
CA ASN A 968 -8.83 -33.62 2.41
C ASN A 968 -10.17 -33.00 2.83
N ILE A 969 -10.48 -33.02 4.13
CA ILE A 969 -11.71 -32.44 4.69
C ILE A 969 -11.30 -31.35 5.67
N VAL A 970 -11.94 -30.18 5.63
CA VAL A 970 -11.70 -29.10 6.61
C VAL A 970 -12.28 -29.46 7.99
N ASP A 971 -11.50 -29.30 9.06
CA ASP A 971 -11.96 -29.52 10.44
C ASP A 971 -12.82 -28.33 10.90
N ARG A 972 -14.14 -28.45 10.70
CA ARG A 972 -15.11 -27.39 11.03
C ARG A 972 -15.05 -26.96 12.50
N LYS A 973 -14.82 -27.90 13.44
CA LYS A 973 -14.80 -27.56 14.87
C LYS A 973 -13.62 -26.66 15.19
N LEU A 974 -12.48 -26.93 14.55
CA LEU A 974 -11.28 -26.10 14.69
C LEU A 974 -11.44 -24.73 14.01
N VAL A 975 -12.03 -24.67 12.81
CA VAL A 975 -12.35 -23.40 12.13
C VAL A 975 -13.28 -22.53 12.98
N ASP A 976 -14.32 -23.14 13.56
CA ASP A 976 -15.24 -22.44 14.47
C ASP A 976 -14.51 -21.95 15.74
N ALA A 977 -13.60 -22.75 16.30
CA ALA A 977 -12.75 -22.33 17.44
C ALA A 977 -11.86 -21.13 17.12
N LEU A 978 -11.39 -21.03 15.86
CA LEU A 978 -10.66 -19.89 15.33
C LEU A 978 -11.56 -18.67 15.04
N GLY A 979 -12.87 -18.74 15.27
CA GLY A 979 -13.80 -17.63 15.04
C GLY A 979 -13.94 -17.26 13.56
N LEU A 980 -13.74 -18.25 12.69
CA LEU A 980 -13.81 -18.14 11.24
C LEU A 980 -15.17 -18.68 10.74
N ASP A 981 -15.55 -18.30 9.51
CA ASP A 981 -16.91 -18.53 9.01
C ASP A 981 -16.99 -19.78 8.13
N THR A 982 -17.47 -20.88 8.70
CA THR A 982 -17.82 -22.09 7.94
C THR A 982 -19.07 -21.89 7.08
N LEU A 983 -19.87 -20.82 7.27
CA LEU A 983 -21.05 -20.52 6.44
C LEU A 983 -20.70 -20.08 5.01
N ARG A 984 -19.45 -19.71 4.73
CA ARG A 984 -18.99 -19.49 3.35
C ARG A 984 -18.79 -20.77 2.56
N LEU A 985 -18.68 -21.92 3.24
CA LEU A 985 -18.83 -23.26 2.65
C LEU A 985 -20.31 -23.66 2.47
N ASN A 986 -21.27 -22.88 2.98
CA ASN A 986 -22.71 -23.24 3.05
C ASN A 986 -23.59 -22.76 1.90
N SER A 987 -23.08 -22.15 0.83
CA SER A 987 -23.84 -22.13 -0.44
C SER A 987 -23.57 -23.43 -1.17
N SER A 988 -24.14 -24.52 -0.65
CA SER A 988 -24.08 -25.78 -1.36
C SER A 988 -24.71 -25.59 -2.74
N ILE A 989 -23.93 -25.88 -3.77
CA ILE A 989 -24.38 -25.89 -5.16
C ILE A 989 -25.29 -27.09 -5.46
N TYR A 990 -25.40 -28.04 -4.53
CA TYR A 990 -26.18 -29.27 -4.67
C TYR A 990 -27.56 -29.14 -4.04
N THR A 991 -28.10 -27.95 -3.83
CA THR A 991 -29.48 -27.77 -3.38
C THR A 991 -30.48 -28.16 -4.49
N ASN A 992 -31.67 -28.62 -4.10
CA ASN A 992 -32.68 -29.10 -5.04
C ASN A 992 -33.14 -28.01 -6.04
N ASP A 993 -33.15 -26.74 -5.63
CA ASP A 993 -33.46 -25.59 -6.48
C ASP A 993 -32.32 -25.21 -7.45
N ASN A 994 -31.09 -25.68 -7.18
CA ASN A 994 -29.96 -25.54 -8.11
C ASN A 994 -29.83 -26.69 -9.11
N LEU A 995 -30.67 -27.73 -8.98
CA LEU A 995 -30.65 -28.86 -9.90
C LEU A 995 -31.23 -28.52 -11.29
N LEU A 996 -30.56 -29.07 -12.29
CA LEU A 996 -30.87 -29.00 -13.71
C LEU A 996 -31.19 -30.41 -14.21
N ALA A 997 -32.33 -30.61 -14.87
CA ALA A 997 -32.58 -31.86 -15.57
C ALA A 997 -31.85 -31.86 -16.91
N TRP A 998 -31.13 -32.95 -17.21
CA TRP A 998 -30.32 -33.09 -18.42
C TRP A 998 -30.55 -34.43 -19.11
N CYS A 999 -30.49 -34.44 -20.44
CA CYS A 999 -30.56 -35.63 -21.28
C CYS A 999 -31.84 -36.45 -21.06
N ILE A 1000 -33.02 -35.82 -20.95
CA ILE A 1000 -34.26 -36.52 -20.54
C ILE A 1000 -35.30 -36.63 -21.65
N VAL A 1001 -35.28 -35.77 -22.67
CA VAL A 1001 -36.40 -35.65 -23.61
C VAL A 1001 -36.44 -36.81 -24.61
N PRO A 1002 -35.33 -37.20 -25.28
CA PRO A 1002 -35.27 -38.35 -26.17
C PRO A 1002 -35.41 -39.68 -25.44
N PHE A 1003 -35.17 -39.70 -24.12
CA PHE A 1003 -35.16 -40.89 -23.29
C PHE A 1003 -36.43 -41.05 -22.43
N ASP A 1004 -37.40 -40.15 -22.58
CA ASP A 1004 -38.71 -40.28 -21.95
C ASP A 1004 -39.52 -41.39 -22.64
N SER A 1005 -39.55 -42.58 -22.03
CA SER A 1005 -40.26 -43.73 -22.58
C SER A 1005 -41.79 -43.57 -22.58
N LYS A 1006 -42.33 -42.62 -21.82
CA LYS A 1006 -43.76 -42.24 -21.88
C LYS A 1006 -44.05 -41.20 -22.97
N LYS A 1007 -43.01 -40.63 -23.60
CA LYS A 1007 -43.11 -39.62 -24.66
C LYS A 1007 -44.00 -38.44 -24.24
N ARG A 1008 -43.80 -37.94 -23.01
CA ARG A 1008 -44.59 -36.84 -22.45
C ARG A 1008 -44.58 -35.62 -23.37
N THR A 1009 -45.74 -34.98 -23.49
CA THR A 1009 -45.89 -33.65 -24.10
C THR A 1009 -45.09 -32.59 -23.32
N PRO A 1010 -44.81 -31.41 -23.91
CA PRO A 1010 -44.15 -30.32 -23.19
C PRO A 1010 -44.80 -29.99 -21.82
N GLU A 1011 -46.13 -29.91 -21.79
CA GLU A 1011 -46.91 -29.63 -20.57
C GLU A 1011 -46.75 -30.72 -19.51
N GLU A 1012 -46.79 -31.99 -19.89
CA GLU A 1012 -46.62 -33.13 -18.97
C GLU A 1012 -45.20 -33.19 -18.40
N ARG A 1013 -44.18 -32.91 -19.22
CA ARG A 1013 -42.78 -32.86 -18.78
C ARG A 1013 -42.53 -31.70 -17.83
N ALA A 1014 -43.07 -30.51 -18.10
CA ALA A 1014 -42.96 -29.39 -17.17
C ALA A 1014 -43.62 -29.70 -15.81
N LYS A 1015 -44.79 -30.36 -15.81
CA LYS A 1015 -45.44 -30.83 -14.57
C LYS A 1015 -44.57 -31.84 -13.81
N MET A 1016 -43.95 -32.80 -14.51
CA MET A 1016 -43.03 -33.77 -13.92
C MET A 1016 -41.80 -33.10 -13.28
N LEU A 1017 -41.17 -32.14 -13.96
CA LEU A 1017 -40.02 -31.42 -13.38
C LEU A 1017 -40.43 -30.65 -12.11
N ARG A 1018 -41.60 -30.01 -12.14
CA ARG A 1018 -42.14 -29.30 -10.97
C ARG A 1018 -42.51 -30.22 -9.82
N SER A 1019 -43.06 -31.40 -10.07
CA SER A 1019 -43.36 -32.37 -9.01
C SER A 1019 -42.09 -32.90 -8.33
N LEU A 1020 -41.00 -33.01 -9.10
CA LEU A 1020 -39.66 -33.33 -8.59
C LEU A 1020 -38.96 -32.11 -7.95
N GLY A 1021 -39.56 -30.91 -8.00
CA GLY A 1021 -38.96 -29.68 -7.47
C GLY A 1021 -37.77 -29.15 -8.30
N ILE A 1022 -37.60 -29.64 -9.53
CA ILE A 1022 -36.58 -29.18 -10.46
C ILE A 1022 -37.13 -28.00 -11.24
N THR A 1023 -36.36 -26.91 -11.29
CA THR A 1023 -36.77 -25.65 -11.92
C THR A 1023 -35.87 -25.21 -13.07
N LYS A 1024 -34.93 -26.07 -13.49
CA LYS A 1024 -34.04 -25.82 -14.62
C LYS A 1024 -34.02 -27.02 -15.57
N LEU A 1025 -33.97 -26.76 -16.86
CA LEU A 1025 -33.86 -27.76 -17.92
C LEU A 1025 -32.73 -27.43 -18.89
N ALA A 1026 -31.92 -28.44 -19.22
CA ALA A 1026 -31.05 -28.42 -20.38
C ALA A 1026 -31.70 -29.28 -21.45
N TYR A 1027 -32.13 -28.64 -22.54
CA TYR A 1027 -32.98 -29.26 -23.54
C TYR A 1027 -32.15 -30.00 -24.57
N ASP A 1028 -32.21 -31.32 -24.51
CA ASP A 1028 -31.79 -32.20 -25.59
C ASP A 1028 -32.99 -32.62 -26.43
N TRP A 1029 -32.80 -32.85 -27.73
CA TRP A 1029 -33.91 -33.00 -28.66
C TRP A 1029 -33.53 -33.91 -29.82
N ARG A 1030 -34.53 -34.31 -30.59
CA ARG A 1030 -34.43 -35.11 -31.84
C ARG A 1030 -35.39 -34.55 -32.87
N THR A 1031 -35.28 -34.98 -34.12
CA THR A 1031 -36.05 -34.41 -35.25
C THR A 1031 -37.56 -34.34 -35.00
N GLU A 1032 -38.14 -35.33 -34.32
CA GLU A 1032 -39.56 -35.37 -33.96
C GLU A 1032 -40.00 -34.28 -32.96
N HIS A 1033 -39.06 -33.67 -32.24
CA HIS A 1033 -39.33 -32.62 -31.25
C HIS A 1033 -39.32 -31.20 -31.87
N ILE A 1034 -38.69 -31.01 -33.03
CA ILE A 1034 -38.58 -29.70 -33.70
C ILE A 1034 -39.93 -29.00 -33.87
N PRO A 1035 -41.03 -29.68 -34.29
CA PRO A 1035 -42.34 -29.03 -34.42
C PRO A 1035 -42.91 -28.45 -33.12
N HIS A 1036 -42.42 -28.89 -31.96
CA HIS A 1036 -42.93 -28.52 -30.64
C HIS A 1036 -42.01 -27.52 -29.91
N PHE A 1037 -40.95 -27.01 -30.54
CA PHE A 1037 -39.99 -26.11 -29.89
C PHE A 1037 -40.63 -24.84 -29.31
N ASP A 1038 -41.53 -24.19 -30.06
CA ASP A 1038 -42.22 -22.99 -29.58
C ASP A 1038 -43.14 -23.30 -28.39
N GLU A 1039 -43.86 -24.43 -28.44
CA GLU A 1039 -44.70 -24.89 -27.34
C GLU A 1039 -43.86 -25.19 -26.09
N GLU A 1040 -42.70 -25.84 -26.26
CA GLU A 1040 -41.80 -26.16 -25.15
C GLU A 1040 -41.34 -24.89 -24.43
N LEU A 1041 -40.87 -23.85 -25.14
CA LEU A 1041 -40.40 -22.62 -24.50
C LEU A 1041 -41.52 -21.87 -23.77
N GLU A 1042 -42.73 -21.83 -24.33
CA GLU A 1042 -43.88 -21.19 -23.68
C GLU A 1042 -44.36 -21.95 -22.45
N VAL A 1043 -44.34 -23.29 -22.50
CA VAL A 1043 -44.69 -24.13 -21.35
C VAL A 1043 -43.65 -24.01 -20.24
N LEU A 1044 -42.35 -24.06 -20.56
CA LEU A 1044 -41.29 -23.88 -19.56
C LEU A 1044 -41.45 -22.54 -18.82
N LYS A 1045 -41.71 -21.47 -19.57
CA LYS A 1045 -42.00 -20.14 -19.01
C LYS A 1045 -43.26 -20.15 -18.14
N LYS A 1046 -44.35 -20.77 -18.59
CA LYS A 1046 -45.62 -20.91 -17.83
C LYS A 1046 -45.41 -21.62 -16.49
N TYR A 1047 -44.53 -22.63 -16.45
CA TYR A 1047 -44.23 -23.40 -15.24
C TYR A 1047 -43.06 -22.86 -14.41
N ASN A 1048 -42.49 -21.72 -14.80
CA ASN A 1048 -41.30 -21.14 -14.18
C ASN A 1048 -40.14 -22.14 -14.11
N ILE A 1049 -39.87 -22.77 -15.26
CA ILE A 1049 -38.71 -23.63 -15.49
C ILE A 1049 -37.76 -22.86 -16.41
N GLU A 1050 -36.54 -22.63 -15.93
CA GLU A 1050 -35.50 -21.96 -16.67
C GLU A 1050 -34.89 -22.90 -17.73
N LEU A 1051 -34.81 -22.44 -18.98
CA LEU A 1051 -34.02 -23.11 -20.00
C LEU A 1051 -32.55 -22.70 -19.84
N THR A 1052 -31.81 -23.45 -19.03
CA THR A 1052 -30.41 -23.14 -18.70
C THR A 1052 -29.44 -23.61 -19.78
N GLY A 1053 -29.77 -24.70 -20.48
CA GLY A 1053 -28.96 -25.23 -21.58
C GLY A 1053 -29.79 -25.62 -22.80
N PHE A 1054 -29.21 -25.53 -23.99
CA PHE A 1054 -29.77 -26.05 -25.24
C PHE A 1054 -28.69 -26.84 -25.96
N TRP A 1055 -28.90 -28.14 -26.13
CA TRP A 1055 -27.89 -29.02 -26.72
C TRP A 1055 -27.88 -28.92 -28.24
N ILE A 1056 -26.68 -28.82 -28.80
CA ILE A 1056 -26.45 -28.62 -30.23
C ILE A 1056 -25.33 -29.55 -30.71
N PRO A 1057 -25.62 -30.49 -31.62
CA PRO A 1057 -24.57 -31.17 -32.38
C PRO A 1057 -23.98 -30.18 -33.39
N VAL A 1058 -22.67 -30.02 -33.38
CA VAL A 1058 -21.97 -29.04 -34.21
C VAL A 1058 -21.50 -29.71 -35.50
N SER A 1059 -22.04 -29.26 -36.63
CA SER A 1059 -21.56 -29.61 -37.96
C SER A 1059 -20.30 -28.81 -38.32
N ARG A 1060 -19.55 -29.29 -39.33
CA ARG A 1060 -18.36 -28.59 -39.84
C ARG A 1060 -18.67 -27.27 -40.53
N ASP A 1061 -19.89 -27.11 -41.03
CA ASP A 1061 -20.36 -25.89 -41.69
C ASP A 1061 -21.64 -25.37 -41.00
N PRO A 1062 -21.51 -24.82 -39.78
CA PRO A 1062 -22.65 -24.37 -38.99
C PRO A 1062 -23.42 -23.21 -39.65
N ALA A 1063 -22.80 -22.50 -40.60
CA ALA A 1063 -23.46 -21.41 -41.33
C ALA A 1063 -24.60 -21.90 -42.23
N HIS A 1064 -24.51 -23.13 -42.73
CA HIS A 1064 -25.50 -23.74 -43.62
C HIS A 1064 -26.30 -24.87 -42.94
N ASP A 1065 -26.15 -25.06 -41.63
CA ASP A 1065 -26.91 -26.05 -40.88
C ASP A 1065 -28.34 -25.55 -40.61
N PRO A 1066 -29.37 -26.09 -41.30
CA PRO A 1066 -30.72 -25.58 -41.20
C PRO A 1066 -31.29 -25.72 -39.78
N THR A 1067 -30.85 -26.72 -39.01
CA THR A 1067 -31.37 -26.96 -37.67
C THR A 1067 -30.78 -25.98 -36.67
N LEU A 1068 -29.48 -25.68 -36.79
CA LEU A 1068 -28.84 -24.63 -35.99
C LEU A 1068 -29.48 -23.26 -36.23
N GLN A 1069 -29.77 -22.91 -37.49
CA GLN A 1069 -30.45 -21.65 -37.82
C GLN A 1069 -31.86 -21.60 -37.20
N LEU A 1070 -32.62 -22.70 -37.26
CA LEU A 1070 -33.93 -22.80 -36.60
C LEU A 1070 -33.85 -22.57 -35.08
N ILE A 1071 -32.81 -23.09 -34.42
CA ILE A 1071 -32.58 -22.91 -32.98
C ILE A 1071 -32.24 -21.44 -32.67
N PHE A 1072 -31.37 -20.79 -33.47
CA PHE A 1072 -31.07 -19.37 -33.27
C PHE A 1072 -32.32 -18.50 -33.43
N ASP A 1073 -33.13 -18.77 -34.46
CA ASP A 1073 -34.39 -18.06 -34.68
C ASP A 1073 -35.38 -18.30 -33.53
N LEU A 1074 -35.40 -19.50 -32.94
CA LEU A 1074 -36.23 -19.85 -31.78
C LEU A 1074 -35.83 -19.03 -30.56
N LEU A 1075 -34.56 -19.06 -30.19
CA LEU A 1075 -34.08 -18.33 -29.01
C LEU A 1075 -34.23 -16.82 -29.19
N LYS A 1076 -34.03 -16.32 -30.41
CA LYS A 1076 -34.21 -14.90 -30.75
C LYS A 1076 -35.67 -14.46 -30.66
N ARG A 1077 -36.61 -15.22 -31.22
CA ARG A 1077 -38.05 -14.86 -31.22
C ARG A 1077 -38.66 -14.92 -29.82
N HIS A 1078 -38.22 -15.87 -29.00
CA HIS A 1078 -38.64 -16.01 -27.59
C HIS A 1078 -37.83 -15.17 -26.60
N LYS A 1079 -36.75 -14.51 -27.06
CA LYS A 1079 -35.83 -13.70 -26.24
C LYS A 1079 -35.23 -14.48 -25.06
N VAL A 1080 -34.96 -15.76 -25.27
CA VAL A 1080 -34.38 -16.64 -24.25
C VAL A 1080 -32.87 -16.50 -24.27
N LYS A 1081 -32.30 -16.24 -23.09
CA LYS A 1081 -30.85 -16.23 -22.86
C LYS A 1081 -30.48 -17.54 -22.19
N THR A 1082 -29.67 -18.35 -22.86
CA THR A 1082 -29.33 -19.70 -22.42
C THR A 1082 -27.88 -20.04 -22.80
N GLN A 1083 -27.41 -21.21 -22.36
CA GLN A 1083 -26.12 -21.77 -22.73
C GLN A 1083 -26.30 -22.74 -23.90
N LEU A 1084 -25.60 -22.54 -25.01
CA LEU A 1084 -25.58 -23.50 -26.12
C LEU A 1084 -24.52 -24.57 -25.84
N TRP A 1085 -24.96 -25.79 -25.57
CA TRP A 1085 -24.10 -26.91 -25.20
C TRP A 1085 -23.66 -27.62 -26.47
N CYS A 1086 -22.47 -27.26 -26.95
CA CYS A 1086 -21.94 -27.65 -28.24
C CYS A 1086 -21.18 -28.97 -28.15
N LEU A 1087 -21.67 -29.98 -28.85
CA LEU A 1087 -20.96 -31.22 -29.09
C LEU A 1087 -20.28 -31.16 -30.46
N VAL A 1088 -18.96 -31.08 -30.50
CA VAL A 1088 -18.21 -31.28 -31.75
C VAL A 1088 -17.91 -32.76 -31.88
N GLY A 1089 -18.44 -33.39 -32.93
CA GLY A 1089 -18.24 -34.81 -33.20
C GLY A 1089 -16.78 -35.15 -33.56
N GLU A 1090 -16.44 -36.42 -33.44
CA GLU A 1090 -15.13 -36.92 -33.89
C GLU A 1090 -15.01 -36.82 -35.43
N ASP A 1091 -13.84 -36.37 -35.89
CA ASP A 1091 -13.49 -36.35 -37.30
C ASP A 1091 -12.19 -37.16 -37.48
N PRO A 1092 -12.19 -38.25 -38.25
CA PRO A 1092 -10.99 -39.06 -38.49
C PRO A 1092 -9.80 -38.25 -39.03
N LYS A 1093 -10.05 -37.09 -39.65
CA LYS A 1093 -8.96 -36.19 -40.09
C LYS A 1093 -8.10 -35.69 -38.94
N LEU A 1094 -8.66 -35.60 -37.72
CA LEU A 1094 -7.91 -35.17 -36.54
C LEU A 1094 -6.70 -36.08 -36.31
N ASP A 1095 -6.78 -37.38 -36.56
CA ASP A 1095 -5.68 -38.33 -36.30
C ASP A 1095 -4.40 -38.01 -37.08
N SER A 1096 -4.53 -37.33 -38.23
CA SER A 1096 -3.41 -36.90 -39.07
C SER A 1096 -2.88 -35.49 -38.75
N MET A 1097 -3.53 -34.75 -37.85
CA MET A 1097 -3.21 -33.36 -37.54
C MET A 1097 -2.31 -33.22 -36.31
N THR A 1098 -1.46 -32.19 -36.31
CA THR A 1098 -0.75 -31.75 -35.09
C THR A 1098 -1.72 -31.14 -34.09
N GLN A 1099 -1.34 -31.05 -32.81
CA GLN A 1099 -2.19 -30.49 -31.75
C GLN A 1099 -2.70 -29.08 -32.08
N GLN A 1100 -1.83 -28.20 -32.61
CA GLN A 1100 -2.21 -26.84 -33.01
C GLN A 1100 -3.23 -26.83 -34.15
N GLN A 1101 -3.08 -27.73 -35.12
CA GLN A 1101 -4.03 -27.90 -36.21
C GLN A 1101 -5.38 -28.42 -35.71
N LYS A 1102 -5.39 -29.39 -34.80
CA LYS A 1102 -6.63 -29.90 -34.17
C LYS A 1102 -7.39 -28.80 -33.45
N ILE A 1103 -6.68 -27.96 -32.68
CA ILE A 1103 -7.26 -26.81 -31.97
C ILE A 1103 -7.89 -25.84 -32.97
N ALA A 1104 -7.14 -25.37 -33.97
CA ALA A 1104 -7.64 -24.42 -34.96
C ALA A 1104 -8.83 -24.99 -35.76
N TYR A 1105 -8.73 -26.25 -36.20
CA TYR A 1105 -9.80 -26.93 -36.93
C TYR A 1105 -11.08 -27.02 -36.10
N THR A 1106 -10.99 -27.41 -34.85
CA THR A 1106 -12.15 -27.59 -33.96
C THR A 1106 -12.73 -26.26 -33.48
N ALA A 1107 -11.87 -25.23 -33.31
CA ALA A 1107 -12.27 -23.91 -32.86
C ALA A 1107 -13.09 -23.13 -33.90
N GLU A 1108 -12.87 -23.36 -35.21
CA GLU A 1108 -13.54 -22.65 -36.30
C GLU A 1108 -15.08 -22.68 -36.23
N PRO A 1109 -15.76 -23.85 -36.21
CA PRO A 1109 -17.22 -23.89 -36.12
C PRO A 1109 -17.74 -23.38 -34.77
N VAL A 1110 -17.00 -23.58 -33.68
CA VAL A 1110 -17.32 -23.03 -32.36
C VAL A 1110 -17.30 -21.49 -32.39
N ALA A 1111 -16.33 -20.89 -33.07
CA ALA A 1111 -16.22 -19.43 -33.20
C ALA A 1111 -17.43 -18.84 -33.92
N TYR A 1112 -17.91 -19.50 -34.98
CA TYR A 1112 -19.14 -19.09 -35.67
C TYR A 1112 -20.34 -19.10 -34.72
N ILE A 1113 -20.57 -20.22 -34.04
CA ILE A 1113 -21.70 -20.37 -33.10
C ILE A 1113 -21.60 -19.34 -31.97
N ALA A 1114 -20.42 -19.12 -31.41
CA ALA A 1114 -20.19 -18.14 -30.35
C ALA A 1114 -20.48 -16.71 -30.79
N ASN A 1115 -20.14 -16.35 -32.04
CA ASN A 1115 -20.46 -15.03 -32.59
C ASN A 1115 -21.97 -14.83 -32.78
N GLU A 1116 -22.69 -15.83 -33.29
CA GLU A 1116 -24.15 -15.76 -33.44
C GLU A 1116 -24.86 -15.77 -32.07
N ALA A 1117 -24.45 -16.64 -31.14
CA ALA A 1117 -24.98 -16.70 -29.77
C ALA A 1117 -24.82 -15.36 -29.04
N LYS A 1118 -23.68 -14.68 -29.21
CA LYS A 1118 -23.43 -13.35 -28.64
C LYS A 1118 -24.45 -12.31 -29.08
N LYS A 1119 -24.91 -12.35 -30.34
CA LYS A 1119 -25.90 -11.39 -30.88
C LYS A 1119 -27.25 -11.49 -30.17
N ILE A 1120 -27.58 -12.66 -29.64
CA ILE A 1120 -28.84 -12.92 -28.93
C ILE A 1120 -28.67 -12.99 -27.39
N GLY A 1121 -27.46 -12.74 -26.90
CA GLY A 1121 -27.17 -12.72 -25.46
C GLY A 1121 -27.01 -14.12 -24.83
N CYS A 1122 -26.70 -15.13 -25.64
CA CYS A 1122 -26.40 -16.50 -25.19
C CYS A 1122 -24.89 -16.73 -25.06
N THR A 1123 -24.53 -17.74 -24.28
CA THR A 1123 -23.15 -18.24 -24.16
C THR A 1123 -23.00 -19.60 -24.84
N VAL A 1124 -21.76 -20.01 -25.10
CA VAL A 1124 -21.44 -21.32 -25.68
C VAL A 1124 -20.64 -22.12 -24.66
N GLY A 1125 -21.10 -23.34 -24.37
CA GLY A 1125 -20.40 -24.31 -23.54
C GLY A 1125 -19.85 -25.46 -24.37
N LEU A 1126 -18.54 -25.69 -24.31
CA LEU A 1126 -17.93 -26.89 -24.88
C LEU A 1126 -18.33 -28.10 -24.05
N TYR A 1127 -19.06 -29.03 -24.64
CA TYR A 1127 -19.64 -30.19 -23.95
C TYR A 1127 -18.72 -31.40 -24.12
N ASN A 1128 -18.17 -31.94 -23.02
CA ASN A 1128 -17.28 -33.10 -23.08
C ASN A 1128 -18.06 -34.40 -23.33
N HIS A 1129 -17.73 -35.12 -24.41
CA HIS A 1129 -18.38 -36.39 -24.78
C HIS A 1129 -17.36 -37.35 -25.41
N GLY A 1130 -16.32 -37.71 -24.64
CA GLY A 1130 -15.25 -38.59 -25.11
C GLY A 1130 -14.45 -38.04 -26.29
N GLY A 1131 -13.58 -38.88 -26.86
CA GLY A 1131 -12.72 -38.52 -27.99
C GLY A 1131 -11.73 -37.41 -27.67
N TRP A 1132 -11.06 -36.89 -28.71
CA TRP A 1132 -10.08 -35.80 -28.53
C TRP A 1132 -10.75 -34.51 -28.03
N PHE A 1133 -11.96 -34.17 -28.52
CA PHE A 1133 -12.67 -32.96 -28.11
C PHE A 1133 -13.20 -33.02 -26.67
N GLY A 1134 -13.51 -34.21 -26.15
CA GLY A 1134 -14.02 -34.39 -24.79
C GLY A 1134 -12.97 -34.35 -23.69
N GLU A 1135 -11.68 -34.27 -24.03
CA GLU A 1135 -10.61 -34.11 -23.04
C GLU A 1135 -10.55 -32.65 -22.53
N PRO A 1136 -10.61 -32.40 -21.21
CA PRO A 1136 -10.68 -31.06 -20.63
C PRO A 1136 -9.53 -30.14 -21.04
N GLU A 1137 -8.31 -30.68 -21.15
CA GLU A 1137 -7.14 -29.92 -21.57
C GLU A 1137 -7.25 -29.41 -23.02
N ASN A 1138 -7.88 -30.18 -23.90
CA ASN A 1138 -8.10 -29.78 -25.29
C ASN A 1138 -9.18 -28.69 -25.39
N GLN A 1139 -10.24 -28.78 -24.58
CA GLN A 1139 -11.27 -27.74 -24.49
C GLN A 1139 -10.69 -26.42 -23.94
N LEU A 1140 -9.81 -26.49 -22.93
CA LEU A 1140 -9.08 -25.32 -22.44
C LEU A 1140 -8.20 -24.69 -23.52
N ALA A 1141 -7.49 -25.50 -24.31
CA ALA A 1141 -6.67 -25.00 -25.40
C ALA A 1141 -7.50 -24.32 -26.50
N ILE A 1142 -8.71 -24.82 -26.78
CA ILE A 1142 -9.66 -24.18 -27.71
C ILE A 1142 -10.14 -22.84 -27.14
N ILE A 1143 -10.46 -22.76 -25.84
CA ILE A 1143 -10.89 -21.51 -25.19
C ILE A 1143 -9.77 -20.47 -25.22
N ASP A 1144 -8.53 -20.85 -24.89
CA ASP A 1144 -7.37 -19.96 -24.95
C ASP A 1144 -7.03 -19.51 -26.38
N TYR A 1145 -7.25 -20.38 -27.37
CA TYR A 1145 -7.11 -20.02 -28.78
C TYR A 1145 -8.17 -19.00 -29.22
N LEU A 1146 -9.43 -19.19 -28.84
CA LEU A 1146 -10.54 -18.32 -29.23
C LEU A 1146 -10.52 -16.96 -28.52
N LYS A 1147 -10.16 -16.92 -27.23
CA LYS A 1147 -10.20 -15.72 -26.36
C LYS A 1147 -11.54 -14.98 -26.40
N MET A 1148 -12.63 -15.72 -26.57
CA MET A 1148 -13.99 -15.17 -26.64
C MET A 1148 -14.64 -15.22 -25.25
N PRO A 1149 -15.12 -14.08 -24.69
CA PRO A 1149 -15.62 -14.02 -23.31
C PRO A 1149 -16.96 -14.74 -23.10
N ASN A 1150 -17.67 -15.11 -24.16
CA ASN A 1150 -18.92 -15.85 -24.09
C ASN A 1150 -18.77 -17.35 -24.40
N VAL A 1151 -17.53 -17.87 -24.42
CA VAL A 1151 -17.23 -19.29 -24.56
C VAL A 1151 -16.69 -19.84 -23.24
N GLY A 1152 -17.26 -20.94 -22.79
CA GLY A 1152 -16.84 -21.67 -21.59
C GLY A 1152 -17.02 -23.19 -21.77
N MET A 1153 -17.11 -23.92 -20.66
CA MET A 1153 -17.17 -25.38 -20.63
C MET A 1153 -18.43 -25.88 -19.93
N VAL A 1154 -18.96 -27.00 -20.39
CA VAL A 1154 -19.97 -27.80 -19.69
C VAL A 1154 -19.33 -29.14 -19.40
N TYR A 1155 -19.05 -29.40 -18.13
CA TYR A 1155 -18.36 -30.63 -17.74
C TYR A 1155 -19.38 -31.67 -17.26
N ASN A 1156 -19.33 -32.86 -17.82
CA ASN A 1156 -20.26 -33.94 -17.58
C ASN A 1156 -19.50 -35.17 -17.05
N PHE A 1157 -19.83 -35.57 -15.82
CA PHE A 1157 -19.30 -36.78 -15.20
C PHE A 1157 -19.68 -38.05 -15.97
N HIS A 1158 -20.76 -38.01 -16.76
CA HIS A 1158 -21.17 -39.13 -17.60
C HIS A 1158 -20.14 -39.51 -18.68
N HIS A 1159 -19.14 -38.66 -18.94
CA HIS A 1159 -18.07 -38.95 -19.90
C HIS A 1159 -16.69 -38.82 -19.26
N ALA A 1160 -16.61 -39.03 -17.94
CA ALA A 1160 -15.41 -38.83 -17.14
C ALA A 1160 -14.73 -40.14 -16.69
N GLU A 1161 -15.10 -41.29 -17.25
CA GLU A 1161 -14.64 -42.62 -16.80
C GLU A 1161 -13.11 -42.75 -16.81
N THR A 1162 -12.44 -42.13 -17.79
CA THR A 1162 -10.98 -42.10 -17.92
C THR A 1162 -10.32 -40.91 -17.21
N GLN A 1163 -11.13 -40.01 -16.62
CA GLN A 1163 -10.69 -38.70 -16.11
C GLN A 1163 -10.70 -38.64 -14.58
N ILE A 1164 -11.27 -39.66 -13.90
CA ILE A 1164 -11.42 -39.73 -12.44
C ILE A 1164 -10.11 -39.38 -11.70
N GLU A 1165 -9.01 -40.05 -12.02
CA GLU A 1165 -7.73 -39.90 -11.32
C GLU A 1165 -7.08 -38.52 -11.55
N ARG A 1166 -7.35 -37.87 -12.70
CA ARG A 1166 -6.79 -36.55 -13.04
C ARG A 1166 -7.72 -35.39 -12.71
N PHE A 1167 -8.96 -35.67 -12.27
CA PHE A 1167 -9.95 -34.65 -11.97
C PHE A 1167 -9.44 -33.57 -11.00
N PRO A 1168 -8.76 -33.90 -9.88
CA PRO A 1168 -8.21 -32.88 -8.99
C PRO A 1168 -7.17 -31.96 -9.67
N THR A 1169 -6.51 -32.44 -10.72
CA THR A 1169 -5.43 -31.72 -11.42
C THR A 1169 -5.97 -30.73 -12.46
N PHE A 1170 -6.96 -31.12 -13.27
CA PHE A 1170 -7.50 -30.25 -14.31
C PHE A 1170 -8.72 -29.43 -13.86
N PHE A 1171 -9.49 -29.89 -12.86
CA PHE A 1171 -10.70 -29.20 -12.42
C PHE A 1171 -10.45 -27.72 -12.02
N PRO A 1172 -9.40 -27.39 -11.24
CA PRO A 1172 -9.10 -25.99 -10.92
C PRO A 1172 -8.79 -25.13 -12.15
N LYS A 1173 -8.30 -25.73 -13.25
CA LYS A 1173 -7.98 -25.02 -14.49
C LYS A 1173 -9.22 -24.72 -15.32
N ILE A 1174 -10.22 -25.62 -15.30
CA ILE A 1174 -11.50 -25.39 -16.01
C ILE A 1174 -12.46 -24.50 -15.22
N LEU A 1175 -12.30 -24.40 -13.90
CA LEU A 1175 -13.20 -23.66 -13.01
C LEU A 1175 -13.52 -22.22 -13.48
N PRO A 1176 -12.55 -21.39 -13.90
CA PRO A 1176 -12.85 -20.03 -14.39
C PRO A 1176 -13.70 -19.99 -15.66
N HIS A 1177 -13.77 -21.11 -16.38
CA HIS A 1177 -14.47 -21.25 -17.66
C HIS A 1177 -15.75 -22.11 -17.54
N LEU A 1178 -16.04 -22.69 -16.37
CA LEU A 1178 -17.11 -23.66 -16.20
C LEU A 1178 -18.49 -22.98 -16.12
N LEU A 1179 -19.36 -23.27 -17.08
CA LEU A 1179 -20.72 -22.73 -17.19
C LEU A 1179 -21.77 -23.61 -16.53
N ALA A 1180 -21.60 -24.94 -16.60
CA ALA A 1180 -22.48 -25.94 -16.00
C ALA A 1180 -21.69 -27.22 -15.66
N LEU A 1181 -22.17 -27.97 -14.66
CA LEU A 1181 -21.60 -29.25 -14.23
C LEU A 1181 -22.71 -30.29 -14.16
N ASN A 1182 -22.60 -31.39 -14.91
CA ASN A 1182 -23.53 -32.52 -14.81
C ASN A 1182 -22.88 -33.66 -14.02
N ILE A 1183 -23.53 -34.11 -12.95
CA ILE A 1183 -23.02 -35.16 -12.06
C ILE A 1183 -23.59 -36.53 -12.43
N ALA A 1184 -22.79 -37.56 -12.19
CA ALA A 1184 -23.13 -38.97 -12.34
C ALA A 1184 -22.36 -39.79 -11.30
N GLY A 1185 -22.82 -41.00 -10.99
CA GLY A 1185 -22.03 -41.93 -10.20
C GLY A 1185 -20.90 -42.54 -11.03
N LEU A 1186 -19.73 -42.73 -10.44
CA LEU A 1186 -18.55 -43.22 -11.16
C LEU A 1186 -17.85 -44.32 -10.37
N LYS A 1187 -17.59 -45.47 -11.03
CA LYS A 1187 -16.81 -46.58 -10.47
C LYS A 1187 -15.38 -46.58 -11.01
N ARG A 1188 -14.39 -46.80 -10.14
CA ARG A 1188 -12.99 -47.05 -10.54
C ARG A 1188 -12.82 -48.49 -10.99
N ASN A 1189 -11.98 -48.70 -12.01
CA ASN A 1189 -11.37 -50.00 -12.37
C ASN A 1189 -12.33 -51.18 -12.61
N PRO A 1190 -12.88 -51.34 -13.84
CA PRO A 1190 -12.78 -50.41 -14.97
C PRO A 1190 -13.68 -49.18 -14.77
N GLY A 1191 -13.30 -48.04 -15.36
CA GLY A 1191 -14.11 -46.83 -15.36
C GLY A 1191 -15.51 -47.10 -15.91
N ARG A 1192 -16.56 -46.79 -15.14
CA ARG A 1192 -17.95 -46.99 -15.56
C ARG A 1192 -18.90 -45.99 -14.91
N VAL A 1193 -19.83 -45.48 -15.69
CA VAL A 1193 -20.92 -44.63 -15.19
C VAL A 1193 -22.03 -45.47 -14.56
N VAL A 1194 -22.54 -45.01 -13.44
CA VAL A 1194 -23.67 -45.57 -12.70
C VAL A 1194 -24.55 -44.42 -12.19
N PRO A 1195 -25.78 -44.68 -11.73
CA PRO A 1195 -26.57 -43.63 -11.09
C PRO A 1195 -25.83 -43.02 -9.90
N VAL A 1196 -26.05 -41.73 -9.64
CA VAL A 1196 -25.44 -41.01 -8.51
C VAL A 1196 -25.64 -41.81 -7.21
N GLY A 1197 -24.62 -41.90 -6.37
CA GLY A 1197 -24.68 -42.62 -5.10
C GLY A 1197 -24.50 -44.13 -5.22
N GLN A 1198 -24.17 -44.65 -6.40
CA GLN A 1198 -23.81 -46.05 -6.62
C GLN A 1198 -22.36 -46.26 -7.05
N GLY A 1199 -21.61 -45.19 -7.28
CA GLY A 1199 -20.18 -45.25 -7.57
C GLY A 1199 -19.32 -45.13 -6.30
N ASP A 1200 -18.02 -45.16 -6.51
CA ASP A 1200 -17.00 -45.07 -5.46
C ASP A 1200 -16.13 -43.80 -5.60
N SER A 1201 -16.34 -43.00 -6.65
CA SER A 1201 -15.51 -41.84 -6.99
C SER A 1201 -16.25 -40.51 -6.90
N GLU A 1202 -17.57 -40.49 -7.14
CA GLU A 1202 -18.31 -39.24 -7.28
C GLU A 1202 -18.30 -38.40 -6.01
N ALA A 1203 -18.25 -39.02 -4.83
CA ALA A 1203 -18.20 -38.29 -3.56
C ALA A 1203 -16.94 -37.41 -3.46
N GLU A 1204 -15.79 -37.93 -3.86
CA GLU A 1204 -14.53 -37.18 -3.86
C GLU A 1204 -14.58 -36.04 -4.86
N MET A 1205 -14.99 -36.34 -6.11
CA MET A 1205 -15.09 -35.33 -7.16
C MET A 1205 -16.10 -34.23 -6.80
N MET A 1206 -17.25 -34.59 -6.23
CA MET A 1206 -18.24 -33.63 -5.77
C MET A 1206 -17.75 -32.77 -4.60
N ARG A 1207 -16.93 -33.31 -3.70
CA ARG A 1207 -16.29 -32.53 -2.63
C ARG A 1207 -15.38 -31.45 -3.21
N ILE A 1208 -14.54 -31.82 -4.19
CA ILE A 1208 -13.65 -30.88 -4.89
C ILE A 1208 -14.45 -29.72 -5.48
N VAL A 1209 -15.57 -30.01 -6.13
CA VAL A 1209 -16.43 -28.96 -6.71
C VAL A 1209 -17.08 -28.11 -5.59
N GLN A 1210 -17.59 -28.74 -4.52
CA GLN A 1210 -18.24 -28.03 -3.41
C GLN A 1210 -17.31 -27.07 -2.68
N GLU A 1211 -16.04 -27.45 -2.52
CA GLU A 1211 -15.01 -26.64 -1.86
C GLU A 1211 -14.41 -25.59 -2.81
N SER A 1212 -14.77 -25.61 -4.09
CA SER A 1212 -14.34 -24.64 -5.08
C SER A 1212 -15.20 -23.36 -5.09
N ALA A 1213 -14.77 -22.36 -5.87
CA ALA A 1213 -15.54 -21.15 -6.11
C ALA A 1213 -16.72 -21.35 -7.10
N TYR A 1214 -16.98 -22.57 -7.58
CA TYR A 1214 -18.07 -22.83 -8.52
C TYR A 1214 -19.42 -22.51 -7.90
N LYS A 1215 -20.28 -21.81 -8.66
CA LYS A 1215 -21.65 -21.44 -8.26
C LYS A 1215 -22.67 -21.66 -9.39
N GLY A 1216 -22.28 -22.35 -10.46
CA GLY A 1216 -23.15 -22.61 -11.60
C GLY A 1216 -24.19 -23.72 -11.34
N PRO A 1217 -25.07 -24.00 -12.32
CA PRO A 1217 -26.08 -25.04 -12.24
C PRO A 1217 -25.45 -26.44 -12.13
N VAL A 1218 -26.16 -27.36 -11.46
CA VAL A 1218 -25.75 -28.77 -11.34
C VAL A 1218 -26.76 -29.69 -12.00
N GLY A 1219 -26.36 -30.40 -13.05
CA GLY A 1219 -27.20 -31.32 -13.80
C GLY A 1219 -27.27 -32.72 -13.21
N ILE A 1220 -28.47 -33.31 -13.21
CA ILE A 1220 -28.70 -34.76 -13.05
C ILE A 1220 -29.35 -35.31 -14.33
N ILE A 1221 -29.01 -36.54 -14.67
CA ILE A 1221 -29.22 -37.09 -16.01
C ILE A 1221 -30.13 -38.34 -16.03
N ASN A 1222 -30.89 -38.53 -17.11
CA ASN A 1222 -31.51 -39.81 -17.46
C ASN A 1222 -31.32 -40.18 -18.94
N GLU A 1223 -30.18 -40.77 -19.29
CA GLU A 1223 -29.85 -41.12 -20.68
C GLU A 1223 -30.21 -42.55 -21.11
N VAL A 1224 -31.17 -43.18 -20.42
CA VAL A 1224 -31.69 -44.51 -20.77
C VAL A 1224 -33.21 -44.49 -20.83
N THR A 1225 -33.82 -45.31 -21.70
CA THR A 1225 -35.28 -45.39 -21.86
C THR A 1225 -35.97 -46.26 -20.81
N ASP A 1226 -35.21 -47.14 -20.16
CA ASP A 1226 -35.66 -47.95 -19.02
C ASP A 1226 -34.65 -47.78 -17.88
N PRO A 1227 -34.98 -47.06 -16.80
CA PRO A 1227 -36.34 -46.60 -16.44
C PRO A 1227 -36.78 -45.30 -17.15
N ASP A 1228 -38.08 -44.98 -17.05
CA ASP A 1228 -38.68 -43.70 -17.48
C ASP A 1228 -37.96 -42.48 -16.87
N ALA A 1229 -37.95 -41.35 -17.58
CA ALA A 1229 -37.23 -40.13 -17.20
C ALA A 1229 -37.52 -39.64 -15.78
N GLU A 1230 -38.78 -39.71 -15.34
CA GLU A 1230 -39.18 -39.36 -13.97
C GLU A 1230 -38.50 -40.25 -12.93
N VAL A 1231 -38.46 -41.56 -13.20
CA VAL A 1231 -37.87 -42.57 -12.32
C VAL A 1231 -36.35 -42.43 -12.31
N GLY A 1232 -35.72 -42.23 -13.47
CA GLY A 1232 -34.28 -42.02 -13.57
C GLY A 1232 -33.80 -40.76 -12.85
N LEU A 1233 -34.51 -39.64 -13.00
CA LEU A 1233 -34.24 -38.43 -12.23
C LEU A 1233 -34.42 -38.68 -10.73
N GLN A 1234 -35.46 -39.39 -10.32
CA GLN A 1234 -35.70 -39.72 -8.91
C GLN A 1234 -34.58 -40.61 -8.32
N ILE A 1235 -34.10 -41.61 -9.06
CA ILE A 1235 -32.96 -42.45 -8.66
C ILE A 1235 -31.72 -41.58 -8.41
N ASN A 1236 -31.39 -40.66 -9.31
CA ASN A 1236 -30.24 -39.79 -9.16
C ASN A 1236 -30.41 -38.77 -8.02
N ARG A 1237 -31.62 -38.25 -7.79
CA ARG A 1237 -31.92 -37.38 -6.63
C ARG A 1237 -31.77 -38.12 -5.31
N ASP A 1238 -32.27 -39.36 -5.21
CA ASP A 1238 -32.11 -40.17 -4.00
C ASP A 1238 -30.68 -40.63 -3.78
N GLY A 1239 -29.96 -40.90 -4.87
CA GLY A 1239 -28.52 -41.08 -4.91
C GLY A 1239 -27.75 -39.90 -4.34
N LEU A 1240 -28.07 -38.69 -4.83
CA LEU A 1240 -27.47 -37.44 -4.38
C LEU A 1240 -27.69 -37.23 -2.88
N LYS A 1241 -28.89 -37.51 -2.35
CA LYS A 1241 -29.17 -37.46 -0.90
C LYS A 1241 -28.24 -38.37 -0.08
N LYS A 1242 -27.84 -39.53 -0.62
CA LYS A 1242 -26.86 -40.42 0.04
C LYS A 1242 -25.47 -39.78 0.04
N ILE A 1243 -25.02 -39.24 -1.09
CA ILE A 1243 -23.72 -38.57 -1.19
C ILE A 1243 -23.66 -37.33 -0.30
N LEU A 1244 -24.72 -36.50 -0.26
CA LEU A 1244 -24.76 -35.32 0.62
C LEU A 1244 -24.62 -35.68 2.10
N LYS A 1245 -25.13 -36.84 2.53
CA LYS A 1245 -24.88 -37.37 3.89
C LYS A 1245 -23.41 -37.73 4.10
N VAL A 1246 -22.76 -38.35 3.11
CA VAL A 1246 -21.32 -38.65 3.14
C VAL A 1246 -20.47 -37.37 3.17
N LEU A 1247 -20.90 -36.33 2.46
CA LEU A 1247 -20.25 -35.01 2.44
C LEU A 1247 -20.54 -34.16 3.70
N GLY A 1248 -21.48 -34.57 4.56
CA GLY A 1248 -21.90 -33.78 5.71
C GLY A 1248 -22.68 -32.50 5.33
N ASP A 1249 -23.23 -32.44 4.12
CA ASP A 1249 -23.94 -31.28 3.58
C ASP A 1249 -25.41 -31.25 4.03
N THR A 1250 -25.59 -30.90 5.30
CA THR A 1250 -26.93 -30.81 5.90
C THR A 1250 -27.77 -29.67 5.34
N ALA A 1251 -27.16 -28.64 4.76
CA ALA A 1251 -27.86 -27.51 4.17
C ALA A 1251 -28.55 -27.91 2.86
N ALA A 1252 -27.81 -28.52 1.93
CA ALA A 1252 -28.42 -29.06 0.71
C ALA A 1252 -29.43 -30.15 1.02
N LEU A 1253 -29.11 -31.08 1.93
CA LEU A 1253 -30.00 -32.20 2.25
C LEU A 1253 -31.40 -31.75 2.69
N LYS A 1254 -31.53 -30.63 3.42
CA LYS A 1254 -32.82 -30.04 3.82
C LYS A 1254 -33.69 -29.62 2.65
N THR A 1255 -33.11 -29.25 1.51
CA THR A 1255 -33.85 -28.84 0.30
C THR A 1255 -34.50 -30.01 -0.45
N TYR A 1256 -34.16 -31.25 -0.10
CA TYR A 1256 -34.71 -32.48 -0.67
C TYR A 1256 -35.80 -33.12 0.20
N ILE A 1257 -36.12 -32.51 1.34
CA ILE A 1257 -37.13 -32.98 2.28
C ILE A 1257 -38.39 -32.16 2.00
N ASN A 1258 -39.39 -32.81 1.40
CA ASN A 1258 -40.79 -32.40 1.53
C ASN A 1258 -41.39 -33.16 2.71
#